data_AF-A0A5M8SJC4-F1
#
_entry.id   AF-A0A5M8SJC4-F1
#
_cell.length_a   1.000
_cell.length_b   1.000
_cell.length_c   1.000
_cell.angle_alpha   90.00
_cell.angle_beta   90.00
_cell.angle_gamma   90.00
#
_symmetry.space_group_name_H-M   'P 1'
#
loop_
_entity.id
_entity.type
_entity.pdbx_description
1 polymer ?
#
loop_
_entity_poly.entity_id
_entity_poly.type
_entity_poly.pdbx_seq_one_letter_code
_entity_poly.pdbx_strand_id
1 'polypeptide(L)'
;MARHHFVLLAVALLALPLQGQAPRPLWEADLSRFGYQGRPPASVSKVAPGSENTFAWANQQGVAFLDSGVVAAYFVVDNTPHDSASGDLASFRLVAVFLNGKNGEPIKQLDWALPPDSGQLGQSFLFPAAHGKFLVILGNRVELYSSEFQPLARFEAPGEMRPIASPAGDSLLLQADSAHTLQYTLLDTTRLAVLKSWSEPAADPAFPVDSLWGERFAGAGSSALFVGSPSSPSKKLLAFRPGFCDTMKSTNQVLPGHACDAQENLPTVSGNSCGAWRFIGQDSLVGAVCSGDTRLLTVSTDGRITSEFNLGLEQPDGPVIASSNGLRFAVPSMRWGLGANNVPDKQTARVFDLHSQEPLFTVDVPPNPDSPHGFFFSNYGDTRFGWGGLSLSPDGSLLAVKSGASVRIYAVPNKPPSRECSFNCNDSSLRANPPAAPLRSTPPPISPLTERMLSWLPADTETVIGTTGPLPIPAAARDATGNSQAEVRDTFQRYFLLSLSRLGAGFGDARISASLEGSRTFRPPNGLGMASYQGAAIVVFTTGISAQAAAFLRDSSSNALRSEQIEGNTVEIFQDKVEQNILTTYVVFPKPDLAVVATDEGFLREVLSRINGKQGERALPDTLPEWKHVDTSAAFWAVRHYSKDQASRFPLLPSACRAGHAADEKPVGLTFSFTPRASSPATIDYLSGDKDYLHCIQEELFRKNEQGVAEMRMQYSEAQNGVMEGSYHLDEIESARYFLFVLEALLGHPIFV
;
A
#
# COMPACT_ATOMS: atom_id res chain seq x y z
N MET A 1 -19.24 -14.25 47.96
CA MET A 1 -18.21 -14.26 46.88
C MET A 1 -18.72 -13.86 45.49
N ALA A 2 -19.96 -13.36 45.31
CA ALA A 2 -20.52 -13.01 43.98
C ALA A 2 -20.67 -11.50 43.68
N ARG A 3 -20.18 -10.60 44.56
CA ARG A 3 -20.31 -9.13 44.40
C ARG A 3 -19.05 -8.40 43.93
N HIS A 4 -17.90 -9.08 43.83
CA HIS A 4 -16.64 -8.45 43.39
C HIS A 4 -16.26 -8.73 41.93
N HIS A 5 -17.03 -9.55 41.18
CA HIS A 5 -16.81 -9.75 39.75
C HIS A 5 -17.58 -8.76 38.85
N PHE A 6 -18.64 -8.11 39.37
CA PHE A 6 -19.42 -7.14 38.60
C PHE A 6 -18.74 -5.77 38.45
N VAL A 7 -17.81 -5.42 39.36
CA VAL A 7 -17.12 -4.12 39.34
C VAL A 7 -15.91 -4.14 38.39
N LEU A 8 -15.24 -5.29 38.23
CA LEU A 8 -14.14 -5.45 37.27
C LEU A 8 -14.61 -5.50 35.81
N LEU A 9 -15.82 -6.01 35.54
CA LEU A 9 -16.41 -6.00 34.19
C LEU A 9 -16.83 -4.57 33.77
N ALA A 10 -17.27 -3.74 34.71
CA ALA A 10 -17.67 -2.35 34.45
C ALA A 10 -16.47 -1.43 34.18
N VAL A 11 -15.31 -1.68 34.80
CA VAL A 11 -14.08 -0.91 34.56
C VAL A 11 -13.40 -1.33 33.24
N ALA A 12 -13.49 -2.61 32.85
CA ALA A 12 -12.98 -3.08 31.56
C ALA A 12 -13.82 -2.61 30.35
N LEU A 13 -15.13 -2.40 30.52
CA LEU A 13 -16.00 -1.85 29.47
C LEU A 13 -15.85 -0.32 29.28
N LEU A 14 -15.31 0.40 30.27
CA LEU A 14 -15.06 1.84 30.20
C LEU A 14 -13.69 2.22 29.61
N ALA A 15 -12.82 1.23 29.37
CA ALA A 15 -11.50 1.41 28.76
C ALA A 15 -11.42 0.86 27.32
N LEU A 16 -12.57 0.66 26.65
CA LEU A 16 -12.53 0.53 25.20
C LEU A 16 -12.08 1.89 24.65
N PRO A 17 -10.95 1.96 23.93
CA PRO A 17 -10.58 3.20 23.26
C PRO A 17 -11.78 3.59 22.41
N LEU A 18 -12.28 4.82 22.60
CA LEU A 18 -13.26 5.41 21.71
C LEU A 18 -12.62 5.42 20.33
N GLN A 19 -12.79 4.34 19.57
CA GLN A 19 -12.50 4.31 18.15
C GLN A 19 -13.26 5.49 17.59
N GLY A 20 -12.52 6.50 17.12
CA GLY A 20 -13.09 7.74 16.63
C GLY A 20 -14.23 7.40 15.68
N GLN A 21 -15.45 7.83 16.01
CA GLN A 21 -16.60 7.54 15.16
C GLN A 21 -16.26 8.02 13.74
N ALA A 22 -16.47 7.13 12.76
CA ALA A 22 -16.26 7.47 11.36
C ALA A 22 -17.00 8.79 11.04
N PRO A 23 -16.35 9.74 10.33
CA PRO A 23 -16.97 11.02 10.04
C PRO A 23 -18.33 10.83 9.38
N ARG A 24 -19.36 11.46 9.95
CA ARG A 24 -20.71 11.40 9.39
C ARG A 24 -20.88 12.54 8.38
N PRO A 25 -21.46 12.28 7.20
CA PRO A 25 -21.81 13.35 6.30
C PRO A 25 -22.86 14.26 6.96
N LEU A 26 -22.78 15.57 6.67
CA LEU A 26 -23.82 16.54 7.03
C LEU A 26 -25.15 16.16 6.37
N TRP A 27 -25.07 15.68 5.12
CA TRP A 27 -26.18 15.13 4.36
C TRP A 27 -25.67 14.28 3.20
N GLU A 28 -26.55 13.45 2.65
CA GLU A 28 -26.31 12.60 1.49
C GLU A 28 -27.46 12.77 0.48
N ALA A 29 -27.13 12.85 -0.80
CA ALA A 29 -28.08 12.90 -1.90
C ALA A 29 -27.85 11.73 -2.87
N ASP A 30 -28.93 11.02 -3.20
CA ASP A 30 -28.94 9.99 -4.23
C ASP A 30 -29.27 10.62 -5.59
N LEU A 31 -28.37 10.45 -6.55
CA LEU A 31 -28.45 10.95 -7.92
C LEU A 31 -29.29 10.04 -8.84
N SER A 32 -29.61 8.82 -8.43
CA SER A 32 -30.44 7.90 -9.21
C SER A 32 -31.81 8.50 -9.53
N ARG A 33 -32.39 9.25 -8.59
CA ARG A 33 -33.67 9.99 -8.75
C ARG A 33 -33.61 11.12 -9.77
N PHE A 34 -32.42 11.53 -10.19
CA PHE A 34 -32.18 12.54 -11.22
C PHE A 34 -31.70 11.92 -12.55
N GLY A 35 -31.80 10.60 -12.68
CA GLY A 35 -31.46 9.89 -13.91
C GLY A 35 -30.01 9.45 -14.02
N TYR A 36 -29.24 9.38 -12.93
CA TYR A 36 -27.90 8.78 -12.96
C TYR A 36 -27.97 7.30 -13.37
N GLN A 37 -27.18 6.91 -14.38
CA GLN A 37 -27.21 5.59 -15.03
C GLN A 37 -25.93 4.76 -14.88
N GLY A 38 -25.00 5.19 -14.01
CA GLY A 38 -23.68 4.56 -13.89
C GLY A 38 -22.58 5.26 -14.72
N ARG A 39 -21.39 4.65 -14.76
CA ARG A 39 -20.19 5.16 -15.46
C ARG A 39 -19.44 4.03 -16.21
N PRO A 40 -19.53 3.96 -17.55
CA PRO A 40 -20.39 4.79 -18.39
C PRO A 40 -21.87 4.45 -18.10
N PRO A 41 -22.81 5.23 -18.66
CA PRO A 41 -24.22 4.86 -18.66
C PRO A 41 -24.43 3.39 -19.08
N ALA A 42 -25.37 2.68 -18.43
CA ALA A 42 -25.61 1.25 -18.66
C ALA A 42 -25.96 0.86 -20.11
N SER A 43 -26.29 1.82 -20.97
CA SER A 43 -26.46 1.62 -22.41
C SER A 43 -25.13 1.37 -23.13
N VAL A 44 -24.06 2.04 -22.68
CA VAL A 44 -22.70 1.97 -23.25
C VAL A 44 -21.92 0.78 -22.69
N SER A 45 -22.28 0.28 -21.52
CA SER A 45 -21.59 -0.87 -20.92
C SER A 45 -21.82 -2.19 -21.66
N LYS A 46 -22.76 -2.23 -22.63
CA LYS A 46 -22.98 -3.36 -23.54
C LYS A 46 -22.07 -3.37 -24.76
N VAL A 47 -21.26 -2.33 -24.99
CA VAL A 47 -20.37 -2.28 -26.16
C VAL A 47 -19.24 -3.29 -25.98
N ALA A 48 -18.82 -3.94 -27.08
CA ALA A 48 -17.83 -5.01 -27.07
C ALA A 48 -16.50 -4.57 -26.40
N PRO A 49 -15.83 -5.46 -25.62
CA PRO A 49 -14.52 -5.19 -25.03
C PRO A 49 -13.51 -4.70 -26.08
N GLY A 50 -12.73 -3.67 -25.75
CA GLY A 50 -11.75 -3.04 -26.66
C GLY A 50 -12.26 -1.80 -27.41
N SER A 51 -13.55 -1.46 -27.29
CA SER A 51 -14.12 -0.19 -27.77
C SER A 51 -14.19 0.91 -26.70
N GLU A 52 -13.66 0.64 -25.52
CA GLU A 52 -13.76 1.50 -24.31
C GLU A 52 -13.22 2.91 -24.55
N ASN A 53 -12.16 3.06 -25.35
CA ASN A 53 -11.58 4.36 -25.69
C ASN A 53 -12.55 5.25 -26.49
N THR A 54 -13.45 4.66 -27.28
CA THR A 54 -14.43 5.39 -28.10
C THR A 54 -15.47 6.14 -27.24
N PHE A 55 -15.67 5.71 -26.00
CA PHE A 55 -16.66 6.27 -25.08
C PHE A 55 -16.04 6.86 -23.80
N ALA A 56 -14.75 7.17 -23.81
CA ALA A 56 -14.10 7.78 -22.64
C ALA A 56 -14.77 9.12 -22.21
N TRP A 57 -15.39 9.84 -23.15
CA TRP A 57 -16.19 11.03 -22.89
C TRP A 57 -17.53 10.74 -22.18
N ALA A 58 -18.08 9.53 -22.29
CA ALA A 58 -19.30 9.12 -21.58
C ALA A 58 -19.03 8.83 -20.10
N ASN A 59 -17.75 8.69 -19.73
CA ASN A 59 -17.32 8.51 -18.35
C ASN A 59 -17.23 9.84 -17.58
N GLN A 60 -17.65 10.95 -18.16
CA GLN A 60 -17.54 12.26 -17.52
C GLN A 60 -18.62 12.46 -16.46
N GLN A 61 -18.17 12.73 -15.25
CA GLN A 61 -19.01 13.01 -14.10
C GLN A 61 -18.16 13.71 -13.05
N GLY A 62 -18.79 14.33 -12.07
CA GLY A 62 -18.07 14.91 -10.95
C GLY A 62 -18.96 15.69 -10.01
N VAL A 63 -18.31 16.35 -9.06
CA VAL A 63 -18.92 17.27 -8.10
C VAL A 63 -18.08 18.53 -8.02
N ALA A 64 -18.74 19.69 -7.91
CA ALA A 64 -18.09 20.99 -7.80
C ALA A 64 -18.88 21.94 -6.90
N PHE A 65 -18.22 22.62 -5.98
CA PHE A 65 -18.82 23.78 -5.32
C PHE A 65 -18.76 25.01 -6.22
N LEU A 66 -19.90 25.67 -6.45
CA LEU A 66 -19.95 26.97 -7.12
C LEU A 66 -19.69 28.11 -6.14
N ASP A 67 -20.23 27.94 -4.93
CA ASP A 67 -19.93 28.72 -3.73
C ASP A 67 -20.13 27.82 -2.51
N SER A 68 -20.01 28.35 -1.29
CA SER A 68 -20.20 27.54 -0.06
C SER A 68 -21.67 27.10 0.16
N GLY A 69 -22.63 27.68 -0.55
CA GLY A 69 -24.06 27.40 -0.47
C GLY A 69 -24.63 26.54 -1.62
N VAL A 70 -23.89 26.34 -2.71
CA VAL A 70 -24.33 25.59 -3.90
C VAL A 70 -23.28 24.59 -4.34
N VAL A 71 -23.67 23.31 -4.39
CA VAL A 71 -22.86 22.22 -4.95
C VAL A 71 -23.55 21.66 -6.19
N ALA A 72 -22.80 21.51 -7.28
CA ALA A 72 -23.25 20.90 -8.51
C ALA A 72 -22.70 19.47 -8.60
N ALA A 73 -23.57 18.50 -8.83
CA ALA A 73 -23.19 17.14 -9.22
C ALA A 73 -23.56 16.94 -10.69
N TYR A 74 -22.60 16.53 -11.52
CA TYR A 74 -22.83 16.34 -12.95
C TYR A 74 -22.44 14.94 -13.41
N PHE A 75 -23.11 14.47 -14.45
CA PHE A 75 -22.90 13.14 -15.04
C PHE A 75 -23.51 13.09 -16.44
N VAL A 76 -22.97 12.22 -17.31
CA VAL A 76 -23.55 11.94 -18.62
C VAL A 76 -24.67 10.91 -18.47
N VAL A 77 -25.77 11.11 -19.20
CA VAL A 77 -26.89 10.16 -19.32
C VAL A 77 -27.16 9.85 -20.78
N ASP A 78 -27.72 8.68 -21.04
CA ASP A 78 -28.24 8.27 -22.33
C ASP A 78 -29.78 8.22 -22.28
N ASN A 79 -30.45 8.93 -23.19
CA ASN A 79 -31.92 8.93 -23.28
C ASN A 79 -32.46 7.95 -24.34
N THR A 80 -31.63 7.09 -24.92
CA THR A 80 -32.11 6.03 -25.81
C THR A 80 -33.12 5.14 -25.07
N PRO A 81 -34.32 4.91 -25.64
CA PRO A 81 -35.23 3.89 -25.11
C PRO A 81 -34.50 2.55 -25.00
N HIS A 82 -34.77 1.78 -23.94
CA HIS A 82 -34.08 0.50 -23.70
C HIS A 82 -34.13 -0.50 -24.88
N ASP A 83 -35.11 -0.34 -25.79
CA ASP A 83 -35.33 -1.22 -26.93
C ASP A 83 -34.71 -0.73 -28.26
N SER A 84 -34.13 0.48 -28.32
CA SER A 84 -33.53 0.97 -29.56
C SER A 84 -32.13 0.40 -29.78
N ALA A 85 -31.99 -0.44 -30.79
CA ALA A 85 -30.71 -1.08 -31.16
C ALA A 85 -29.69 -0.13 -31.83
N SER A 86 -30.05 1.14 -32.08
CA SER A 86 -29.15 2.13 -32.67
C SER A 86 -28.53 3.01 -31.59
N GLY A 87 -27.22 2.95 -31.43
CA GLY A 87 -26.44 3.87 -30.59
C GLY A 87 -26.35 5.27 -31.21
N ASP A 88 -27.48 5.99 -31.23
CA ASP A 88 -27.55 7.37 -31.69
C ASP A 88 -26.87 8.28 -30.67
N LEU A 89 -25.75 8.91 -31.05
CA LEU A 89 -24.99 9.81 -30.19
C LEU A 89 -25.79 11.06 -29.78
N ALA A 90 -26.84 11.44 -30.54
CA ALA A 90 -27.71 12.56 -30.20
C ALA A 90 -28.55 12.34 -28.93
N SER A 91 -28.60 11.11 -28.42
CA SER A 91 -29.32 10.73 -27.21
C SER A 91 -28.60 11.13 -25.91
N PHE A 92 -27.28 11.33 -25.97
CA PHE A 92 -26.47 11.61 -24.80
C PHE A 92 -26.60 13.06 -24.35
N ARG A 93 -26.67 13.25 -23.04
CA ARG A 93 -26.75 14.57 -22.41
C ARG A 93 -25.83 14.65 -21.21
N LEU A 94 -25.25 15.82 -21.00
CA LEU A 94 -24.68 16.18 -19.71
C LEU A 94 -25.81 16.67 -18.81
N VAL A 95 -25.97 16.06 -17.65
CA VAL A 95 -26.93 16.47 -16.61
C VAL A 95 -26.14 17.10 -15.47
N ALA A 96 -26.60 18.23 -14.95
CA ALA A 96 -26.12 18.80 -13.70
C ALA A 96 -27.28 19.06 -12.73
N VAL A 97 -27.14 18.53 -11.52
CA VAL A 97 -28.04 18.74 -10.40
C VAL A 97 -27.37 19.68 -9.41
N PHE A 98 -27.96 20.86 -9.22
CA PHE A 98 -27.51 21.86 -8.27
C PHE A 98 -28.25 21.64 -6.95
N LEU A 99 -27.50 21.41 -5.88
CA LEU A 99 -27.99 21.10 -4.55
C LEU A 99 -27.57 22.21 -3.59
N ASN A 100 -28.40 22.47 -2.59
CA ASN A 100 -28.07 23.38 -1.49
C ASN A 100 -26.97 22.75 -0.62
N GLY A 101 -25.83 23.43 -0.50
CA GLY A 101 -24.64 22.98 0.24
C GLY A 101 -24.90 22.68 1.71
N LYS A 102 -25.94 23.25 2.32
CA LYS A 102 -26.27 23.07 3.74
C LYS A 102 -27.12 21.83 4.03
N ASN A 103 -28.06 21.48 3.15
CA ASN A 103 -29.06 20.43 3.41
C ASN A 103 -29.27 19.42 2.28
N GLY A 104 -28.62 19.60 1.12
CA GLY A 104 -28.72 18.69 -0.02
C GLY A 104 -30.03 18.78 -0.81
N GLU A 105 -30.88 19.78 -0.55
CA GLU A 105 -32.11 19.97 -1.31
C GLU A 105 -31.81 20.40 -2.75
N PRO A 106 -32.50 19.84 -3.76
CA PRO A 106 -32.31 20.26 -5.15
C PRO A 106 -32.79 21.69 -5.37
N ILE A 107 -31.91 22.53 -5.89
CA ILE A 107 -32.18 23.91 -6.32
C ILE A 107 -32.65 23.92 -7.77
N LYS A 108 -31.88 23.25 -8.63
CA LYS A 108 -32.10 23.25 -10.08
C LYS A 108 -31.51 21.99 -10.71
N GLN A 109 -32.12 21.52 -11.79
CA GLN A 109 -31.52 20.58 -12.73
C GLN A 109 -31.42 21.25 -14.10
N LEU A 110 -30.29 21.08 -14.76
CA LEU A 110 -30.03 21.52 -16.12
C LEU A 110 -29.47 20.35 -16.92
N ASP A 111 -29.84 20.28 -18.20
CA ASP A 111 -29.39 19.23 -19.11
C ASP A 111 -28.93 19.87 -20.43
N TRP A 112 -27.80 19.41 -20.96
CA TRP A 112 -27.24 19.86 -22.23
C TRP A 112 -27.09 18.69 -23.18
N ALA A 113 -27.61 18.83 -24.39
CA ALA A 113 -27.35 17.85 -25.46
C ALA A 113 -25.85 17.86 -25.81
N LEU A 114 -25.24 16.68 -25.85
CA LEU A 114 -23.88 16.54 -26.34
C LEU A 114 -23.86 16.65 -27.87
N PRO A 115 -22.76 17.14 -28.47
CA PRO A 115 -22.62 17.17 -29.93
C PRO A 115 -22.84 15.77 -30.55
N PRO A 116 -23.60 15.64 -31.65
CA PRO A 116 -23.91 14.34 -32.24
C PRO A 116 -22.72 13.70 -32.98
N ASP A 117 -21.66 14.46 -33.25
CA ASP A 117 -20.47 14.01 -33.96
C ASP A 117 -19.44 13.44 -32.97
N SER A 118 -19.16 12.13 -33.05
CA SER A 118 -18.16 11.48 -32.20
C SER A 118 -16.76 12.04 -32.36
N GLY A 119 -16.43 12.62 -33.52
CA GLY A 119 -15.15 13.31 -33.73
C GLY A 119 -15.06 14.65 -32.99
N GLN A 120 -16.19 15.17 -32.48
CA GLN A 120 -16.27 16.39 -31.68
C GLN A 120 -16.63 16.11 -30.21
N LEU A 121 -16.86 14.84 -29.84
CA LEU A 121 -17.12 14.42 -28.47
C LEU A 121 -15.83 14.42 -27.65
N GLY A 122 -15.38 15.63 -27.33
CA GLY A 122 -14.36 15.88 -26.32
C GLY A 122 -14.91 15.70 -24.91
N GLN A 123 -14.07 16.00 -23.91
CA GLN A 123 -14.47 15.91 -22.52
C GLN A 123 -15.56 16.95 -22.19
N SER A 124 -16.59 16.52 -21.45
CA SER A 124 -17.67 17.39 -20.99
C SER A 124 -17.56 17.63 -19.50
N PHE A 125 -17.48 18.88 -19.07
CA PHE A 125 -17.20 19.23 -17.68
C PHE A 125 -18.02 20.43 -17.22
N LEU A 126 -18.18 20.51 -15.90
CA LEU A 126 -18.66 21.68 -15.21
C LEU A 126 -17.54 22.21 -14.31
N PHE A 127 -17.17 23.48 -14.48
CA PHE A 127 -16.17 24.16 -13.66
C PHE A 127 -16.80 25.34 -12.90
N PRO A 128 -16.46 25.54 -11.62
CA PRO A 128 -16.83 26.75 -10.93
C PRO A 128 -16.07 27.94 -11.51
N ALA A 129 -16.75 29.09 -11.59
CA ALA A 129 -16.17 30.37 -11.96
C ALA A 129 -16.36 31.38 -10.83
N ALA A 130 -15.66 32.51 -10.92
CA ALA A 130 -15.73 33.56 -9.90
C ALA A 130 -17.18 34.05 -9.67
N HIS A 131 -17.48 34.38 -8.41
CA HIS A 131 -18.76 34.96 -7.97
C HIS A 131 -19.99 34.04 -8.16
N GLY A 132 -19.84 32.73 -7.90
CA GLY A 132 -20.95 31.77 -7.98
C GLY A 132 -21.39 31.45 -9.42
N LYS A 133 -20.67 31.95 -10.42
CA LYS A 133 -20.85 31.58 -11.83
C LYS A 133 -20.29 30.19 -12.08
N PHE A 134 -20.64 29.63 -13.23
CA PHE A 134 -20.08 28.34 -13.64
C PHE A 134 -19.95 28.23 -15.15
N LEU A 135 -19.02 27.38 -15.56
CA LEU A 135 -18.73 27.06 -16.95
C LEU A 135 -19.23 25.65 -17.26
N VAL A 136 -19.82 25.49 -18.43
CA VAL A 136 -20.21 24.19 -18.98
C VAL A 136 -19.44 24.00 -20.28
N ILE A 137 -18.68 22.91 -20.36
CA ILE A 137 -17.87 22.56 -21.52
C ILE A 137 -18.50 21.35 -22.19
N LEU A 138 -18.77 21.47 -23.49
CA LEU A 138 -19.47 20.49 -24.32
C LEU A 138 -18.68 20.31 -25.62
N GLY A 139 -17.70 19.40 -25.61
CA GLY A 139 -16.77 19.24 -26.74
C GLY A 139 -15.94 20.49 -26.96
N ASN A 140 -16.10 21.15 -28.11
CA ASN A 140 -15.37 22.38 -28.45
C ASN A 140 -16.06 23.69 -28.00
N ARG A 141 -17.17 23.59 -27.25
CA ARG A 141 -17.96 24.75 -26.81
C ARG A 141 -17.84 24.96 -25.31
N VAL A 142 -17.64 26.21 -24.90
CA VAL A 142 -17.66 26.67 -23.50
C VAL A 142 -18.81 27.65 -23.31
N GLU A 143 -19.66 27.41 -22.33
CA GLU A 143 -20.79 28.28 -22.00
C GLU A 143 -20.66 28.76 -20.55
N LEU A 144 -20.78 30.08 -20.35
CA LEU A 144 -20.76 30.70 -19.04
C LEU A 144 -22.17 30.96 -18.55
N TYR A 145 -22.44 30.59 -17.31
CA TYR A 145 -23.72 30.78 -16.64
C TYR A 145 -23.60 31.67 -15.41
N SER A 146 -24.67 32.42 -15.11
CA SER A 146 -24.80 33.17 -13.87
C SER A 146 -25.15 32.24 -12.69
N SER A 147 -25.06 32.78 -11.47
CA SER A 147 -25.54 32.12 -10.23
C SER A 147 -27.03 31.80 -10.26
N GLU A 148 -27.80 32.49 -11.11
CA GLU A 148 -29.24 32.27 -11.35
C GLU A 148 -29.50 31.36 -12.56
N PHE A 149 -28.48 30.62 -13.00
CA PHE A 149 -28.57 29.63 -14.07
C PHE A 149 -28.89 30.22 -15.45
N GLN A 150 -28.59 31.51 -15.68
CA GLN A 150 -28.81 32.15 -16.99
C GLN A 150 -27.54 32.08 -17.84
N PRO A 151 -27.62 31.74 -19.14
CA PRO A 151 -26.47 31.80 -20.03
C PRO A 151 -26.03 33.25 -20.24
N LEU A 152 -24.74 33.53 -20.02
CA LEU A 152 -24.15 34.87 -20.09
C LEU A 152 -23.28 35.05 -21.32
N ALA A 153 -22.46 34.06 -21.65
CA ALA A 153 -21.52 34.11 -22.76
C ALA A 153 -21.25 32.72 -23.32
N ARG A 154 -20.78 32.67 -24.57
CA ARG A 154 -20.36 31.43 -25.24
C ARG A 154 -19.03 31.68 -25.93
N PHE A 155 -18.16 30.68 -25.87
CA PHE A 155 -16.91 30.61 -26.61
C PHE A 155 -16.85 29.28 -27.37
N GLU A 156 -16.50 29.34 -28.66
CA GLU A 156 -16.33 28.16 -29.50
C GLU A 156 -14.88 28.08 -29.96
N ALA A 157 -14.25 26.94 -29.71
CA ALA A 157 -12.87 26.70 -30.09
C ALA A 157 -12.76 25.97 -31.43
N PRO A 158 -11.63 26.12 -32.13
CA PRO A 158 -11.44 25.55 -33.46
C PRO A 158 -11.28 24.01 -33.48
N GLY A 159 -11.26 23.32 -32.34
CA GLY A 159 -11.06 21.86 -32.26
C GLY A 159 -11.39 21.28 -30.90
N GLU A 160 -11.07 19.99 -30.71
CA GLU A 160 -11.17 19.33 -29.40
C GLU A 160 -10.28 20.04 -28.38
N MET A 161 -10.80 20.21 -27.17
CA MET A 161 -10.12 20.96 -26.12
C MET A 161 -9.92 20.14 -24.86
N ARG A 162 -8.80 20.42 -24.19
CA ARG A 162 -8.51 20.04 -22.81
C ARG A 162 -8.58 21.28 -21.94
N PRO A 163 -9.65 21.44 -21.15
CA PRO A 163 -9.81 22.59 -20.27
C PRO A 163 -9.02 22.42 -18.97
N ILE A 164 -8.37 23.50 -18.53
CA ILE A 164 -7.62 23.57 -17.28
C ILE A 164 -8.07 24.83 -16.55
N ALA A 165 -8.96 24.66 -15.57
CA ALA A 165 -9.46 25.77 -14.75
C ALA A 165 -8.48 26.10 -13.62
N SER A 166 -8.38 27.40 -13.29
CA SER A 166 -7.71 27.81 -12.06
C SER A 166 -8.56 27.48 -10.83
N PRO A 167 -7.96 27.07 -9.70
CA PRO A 167 -8.69 26.89 -8.44
C PRO A 167 -9.47 28.13 -7.97
N ALA A 168 -8.99 29.33 -8.29
CA ALA A 168 -9.67 30.58 -7.98
C ALA A 168 -10.92 30.80 -8.86
N GLY A 169 -11.05 30.03 -9.95
CA GLY A 169 -12.18 30.11 -10.88
C GLY A 169 -12.20 31.37 -11.73
N ASP A 170 -11.12 32.15 -11.77
CA ASP A 170 -11.00 33.43 -12.50
C ASP A 170 -10.42 33.25 -13.92
N SER A 171 -9.68 32.17 -14.15
CA SER A 171 -9.10 31.85 -15.46
C SER A 171 -9.36 30.41 -15.90
N LEU A 172 -9.46 30.23 -17.22
CA LEU A 172 -9.58 28.94 -17.89
C LEU A 172 -8.58 28.88 -19.04
N LEU A 173 -7.70 27.88 -19.04
CA LEU A 173 -6.80 27.61 -20.15
C LEU A 173 -7.40 26.48 -21.00
N LEU A 174 -7.54 26.74 -22.29
CA LEU A 174 -7.99 25.79 -23.28
C LEU A 174 -6.78 25.35 -24.11
N GLN A 175 -6.45 24.06 -24.04
CA GLN A 175 -5.44 23.45 -24.91
C GLN A 175 -6.14 22.69 -26.02
N ALA A 176 -5.82 22.99 -27.28
CA ALA A 176 -6.33 22.28 -28.45
C ALA A 176 -5.17 21.67 -29.23
N ASP A 177 -5.25 20.37 -29.50
CA ASP A 177 -4.24 19.63 -30.25
C ASP A 177 -4.49 19.79 -31.75
N SER A 178 -3.45 20.11 -32.51
CA SER A 178 -3.43 19.99 -33.97
C SER A 178 -2.27 19.10 -34.41
N ALA A 179 -2.27 18.62 -35.65
CA ALA A 179 -1.28 17.66 -36.15
C ALA A 179 0.19 18.05 -35.89
N HIS A 180 0.50 19.34 -35.79
CA HIS A 180 1.87 19.83 -35.59
C HIS A 180 2.01 20.92 -34.52
N THR A 181 0.92 21.45 -33.98
CA THR A 181 0.97 22.54 -32.99
C THR A 181 -0.03 22.33 -31.85
N LEU A 182 0.36 22.67 -30.63
CA LEU A 182 -0.52 22.83 -29.49
C LEU A 182 -0.98 24.28 -29.46
N GLN A 183 -2.29 24.51 -29.56
CA GLN A 183 -2.89 25.84 -29.46
C GLN A 183 -3.37 26.05 -28.02
N TYR A 184 -2.96 27.14 -27.41
CA TYR A 184 -3.37 27.52 -26.06
C TYR A 184 -4.19 28.81 -26.11
N THR A 185 -5.34 28.82 -25.44
CA THR A 185 -6.19 30.01 -25.29
C THR A 185 -6.55 30.20 -23.83
N LEU A 186 -6.06 31.27 -23.22
CA LEU A 186 -6.36 31.68 -21.86
C LEU A 186 -7.57 32.61 -21.86
N LEU A 187 -8.60 32.25 -21.09
CA LEU A 187 -9.86 32.98 -20.96
C LEU A 187 -10.03 33.56 -19.55
N ASP A 188 -10.61 34.76 -19.47
CA ASP A 188 -11.24 35.33 -18.28
C ASP A 188 -12.62 34.69 -18.10
N THR A 189 -12.84 33.95 -17.03
CA THR A 189 -14.10 33.22 -16.80
C THR A 189 -15.25 34.15 -16.43
N THR A 190 -14.98 35.41 -16.09
CA THR A 190 -16.02 36.39 -15.74
C THR A 190 -16.90 36.74 -16.94
N ARG A 191 -16.28 36.76 -18.14
CA ARG A 191 -16.87 37.22 -19.39
C ARG A 191 -16.63 36.28 -20.58
N LEU A 192 -15.86 35.20 -20.38
CA LEU A 192 -15.28 34.38 -21.45
C LEU A 192 -14.49 35.19 -22.49
N ALA A 193 -13.80 36.24 -22.04
CA ALA A 193 -12.95 37.05 -22.90
C ALA A 193 -11.57 36.38 -23.07
N VAL A 194 -11.05 36.34 -24.30
CA VAL A 194 -9.70 35.87 -24.56
C VAL A 194 -8.70 36.86 -23.97
N LEU A 195 -7.94 36.41 -22.98
CA LEU A 195 -6.84 37.18 -22.39
C LEU A 195 -5.58 37.04 -23.25
N LYS A 196 -5.29 35.80 -23.67
CA LYS A 196 -4.09 35.50 -24.46
C LYS A 196 -4.27 34.21 -25.25
N SER A 197 -3.67 34.17 -26.43
CA SER A 197 -3.53 32.94 -27.23
C SER A 197 -2.09 32.81 -27.71
N TRP A 198 -1.57 31.58 -27.71
CA TRP A 198 -0.25 31.25 -28.25
C TRP A 198 -0.22 29.82 -28.78
N SER A 199 0.83 29.47 -29.51
CA SER A 199 0.99 28.14 -30.07
C SER A 199 2.40 27.61 -29.83
N GLU A 200 2.51 26.31 -29.57
CA GLU A 200 3.79 25.62 -29.36
C GLU A 200 3.89 24.42 -30.32
N PRO A 201 5.09 24.03 -30.78
CA PRO A 201 5.26 22.82 -31.60
C PRO A 201 4.86 21.55 -30.83
N ALA A 202 4.04 20.69 -31.44
CA ALA A 202 3.56 19.46 -30.78
C ALA A 202 4.63 18.37 -30.61
N ALA A 203 5.72 18.43 -31.40
CA ALA A 203 6.81 17.46 -31.34
C ALA A 203 7.77 17.68 -30.16
N ASP A 204 7.70 18.84 -29.50
CA ASP A 204 8.61 19.22 -28.41
C ASP A 204 7.95 20.19 -27.40
N PRO A 205 6.76 19.87 -26.84
CA PRO A 205 6.29 20.62 -25.70
C PRO A 205 7.25 20.36 -24.54
N ALA A 206 7.71 21.43 -23.89
CA ALA A 206 8.60 21.31 -22.74
C ALA A 206 8.01 20.42 -21.63
N PHE A 207 6.67 20.40 -21.52
CA PHE A 207 5.88 19.56 -20.61
C PHE A 207 4.37 19.70 -20.93
N PRO A 208 3.52 18.72 -20.59
CA PRO A 208 2.07 18.90 -20.61
C PRO A 208 1.64 19.91 -19.54
N VAL A 209 0.84 20.91 -19.90
CA VAL A 209 0.29 21.84 -18.90
C VAL A 209 -0.81 21.13 -18.12
N ASP A 210 -0.66 21.06 -16.81
CA ASP A 210 -1.57 20.33 -15.92
C ASP A 210 -2.31 21.26 -14.94
N SER A 211 -1.87 22.51 -14.78
CA SER A 211 -2.50 23.44 -13.84
C SER A 211 -2.30 24.91 -14.21
N LEU A 212 -3.21 25.74 -13.68
CA LEU A 212 -3.34 27.16 -13.97
C LEU A 212 -3.60 27.97 -12.70
N TRP A 213 -2.99 29.15 -12.58
CA TRP A 213 -3.34 30.18 -11.62
C TRP A 213 -3.17 31.56 -12.25
N GLY A 214 -4.29 32.22 -12.59
CA GLY A 214 -4.26 33.44 -13.41
C GLY A 214 -3.58 33.18 -14.76
N GLU A 215 -2.45 33.86 -15.02
CA GLU A 215 -1.62 33.63 -16.21
C GLU A 215 -0.50 32.60 -16.01
N ARG A 216 -0.28 32.11 -14.78
CA ARG A 216 0.79 31.14 -14.50
C ARG A 216 0.28 29.74 -14.79
N PHE A 217 1.10 28.93 -15.43
CA PHE A 217 0.81 27.53 -15.66
C PHE A 217 1.94 26.65 -15.15
N ALA A 218 1.58 25.42 -14.78
CA ALA A 218 2.52 24.42 -14.30
C ALA A 218 2.25 23.08 -14.98
N GLY A 219 3.27 22.26 -15.06
CA GLY A 219 3.13 20.90 -15.54
C GLY A 219 4.39 20.08 -15.30
N ALA A 220 4.23 18.77 -15.34
CA ALA A 220 5.30 17.83 -15.04
C ALA A 220 5.61 16.95 -16.26
N GLY A 221 6.88 16.90 -16.63
CA GLY A 221 7.41 15.83 -17.46
C GLY A 221 7.91 14.67 -16.59
N SER A 222 8.31 13.57 -17.21
CA SER A 222 8.82 12.38 -16.49
C SER A 222 10.00 12.64 -15.56
N SER A 223 10.77 13.71 -15.80
CA SER A 223 12.02 14.03 -15.09
C SER A 223 12.04 15.41 -14.42
N ALA A 224 11.00 16.22 -14.60
CA ALA A 224 11.01 17.59 -14.10
C ALA A 224 9.63 18.20 -13.90
N LEU A 225 9.51 19.06 -12.88
CA LEU A 225 8.39 19.98 -12.69
C LEU A 225 8.75 21.35 -13.24
N PHE A 226 7.84 21.96 -13.98
CA PHE A 226 8.03 23.28 -14.57
C PHE A 226 6.90 24.24 -14.20
N VAL A 227 7.24 25.52 -14.13
CA VAL A 227 6.29 26.64 -14.04
C VAL A 227 6.63 27.67 -15.10
N GLY A 228 5.62 28.14 -15.83
CA GLY A 228 5.75 29.15 -16.86
C GLY A 228 4.62 30.17 -16.82
N SER A 229 4.69 31.09 -17.76
CA SER A 229 3.58 31.96 -18.12
C SER A 229 3.66 32.26 -19.61
N PRO A 230 2.58 32.72 -20.25
CA PRO A 230 2.62 33.05 -21.66
C PRO A 230 3.60 34.20 -21.99
N SER A 231 4.04 34.98 -21.00
CA SER A 231 4.92 36.14 -21.15
C SER A 231 6.38 35.85 -20.74
N SER A 232 6.67 34.66 -20.22
CA SER A 232 8.00 34.31 -19.72
C SER A 232 8.37 32.86 -20.03
N PRO A 233 9.63 32.54 -20.36
CA PRO A 233 10.04 31.16 -20.54
C PRO A 233 9.78 30.33 -19.27
N SER A 234 9.43 29.06 -19.45
CA SER A 234 9.20 28.14 -18.34
C SER A 234 10.47 27.90 -17.53
N LYS A 235 10.34 27.94 -16.21
CA LYS A 235 11.39 27.66 -15.23
C LYS A 235 11.21 26.24 -14.69
N LYS A 236 12.30 25.46 -14.67
CA LYS A 236 12.35 24.17 -13.98
C LYS A 236 12.42 24.39 -12.47
N LEU A 237 11.51 23.76 -11.73
CA LEU A 237 11.40 23.88 -10.27
C LEU A 237 12.01 22.70 -9.53
N LEU A 238 11.79 21.49 -10.04
CA LEU A 238 12.16 20.24 -9.39
C LEU A 238 12.71 19.28 -10.42
N ALA A 239 13.69 18.48 -10.05
CA ALA A 239 14.16 17.35 -10.85
C ALA A 239 13.75 16.04 -10.17
N PHE A 240 13.12 15.15 -10.93
CA PHE A 240 12.79 13.81 -10.51
C PHE A 240 13.96 12.89 -10.85
N ARG A 241 14.47 12.16 -9.86
CA ARG A 241 15.50 11.13 -10.06
C ARG A 241 14.81 9.77 -10.13
N PRO A 242 14.90 9.06 -11.26
CA PRO A 242 14.42 7.69 -11.33
C PRO A 242 15.07 6.85 -10.22
N GLY A 243 14.28 6.01 -9.53
CA GLY A 243 14.77 5.21 -8.39
C GLY A 243 15.97 4.31 -8.72
N PHE A 244 16.13 3.89 -9.99
CA PHE A 244 17.29 3.10 -10.43
C PHE A 244 18.63 3.84 -10.25
N CYS A 245 18.63 5.18 -10.21
CA CYS A 245 19.84 5.97 -10.01
C CYS A 245 20.43 5.79 -8.60
N ASP A 246 19.58 5.56 -7.60
CA ASP A 246 20.03 5.28 -6.24
C ASP A 246 20.63 3.87 -6.15
N THR A 247 20.07 2.91 -6.89
CA THR A 247 20.61 1.55 -7.04
C THR A 247 21.95 1.52 -7.78
N MET A 248 22.16 2.36 -8.80
CA MET A 248 23.44 2.39 -9.53
C MET A 248 24.57 3.10 -8.76
N LYS A 249 24.23 4.07 -7.90
CA LYS A 249 25.22 4.68 -7.00
C LYS A 249 25.73 3.69 -5.96
N SER A 250 24.88 2.82 -5.44
CA SER A 250 25.30 1.81 -4.45
C SER A 250 26.22 0.74 -5.04
N THR A 251 26.19 0.52 -6.36
CA THR A 251 27.02 -0.48 -7.06
C THR A 251 28.32 0.08 -7.67
N ASN A 252 28.63 1.37 -7.52
CA ASN A 252 29.79 2.04 -8.14
C ASN A 252 29.88 1.88 -9.68
N GLN A 253 28.76 1.61 -10.36
CA GLN A 253 28.70 1.43 -11.82
C GLN A 253 28.18 2.67 -12.57
N VAL A 254 28.48 3.87 -12.09
CA VAL A 254 28.05 5.10 -12.76
C VAL A 254 29.01 5.41 -13.93
N LEU A 255 28.55 5.17 -15.16
CA LEU A 255 29.23 5.69 -16.36
C LEU A 255 29.07 7.23 -16.41
N PRO A 256 30.13 8.01 -16.69
CA PRO A 256 30.05 9.47 -16.78
C PRO A 256 29.10 9.93 -17.89
N GLY A 257 28.19 10.87 -17.60
CA GLY A 257 27.33 11.52 -18.59
C GLY A 257 25.90 10.96 -18.73
N HIS A 258 25.35 10.31 -17.70
CA HIS A 258 24.02 9.70 -17.74
C HIS A 258 22.99 10.41 -16.85
N ALA A 259 21.70 10.10 -17.06
CA ALA A 259 20.50 10.66 -16.41
C ALA A 259 20.50 10.74 -14.87
N CYS A 260 21.52 10.21 -14.20
CA CYS A 260 21.72 10.26 -12.77
C CYS A 260 22.66 11.39 -12.31
N ASP A 261 23.35 12.07 -13.23
CA ASP A 261 24.13 13.26 -12.93
C ASP A 261 23.18 14.37 -12.49
N ALA A 262 23.38 14.84 -11.25
CA ALA A 262 22.58 15.90 -10.68
C ALA A 262 22.78 17.16 -11.54
N GLN A 263 21.75 17.61 -12.25
CA GLN A 263 21.75 18.97 -12.77
C GLN A 263 21.94 19.93 -11.59
N GLU A 264 22.95 20.78 -11.68
CA GLU A 264 23.42 21.59 -10.56
C GLU A 264 22.30 22.51 -10.02
N ASN A 265 22.14 22.48 -8.69
CA ASN A 265 21.35 23.38 -7.84
C ASN A 265 19.81 23.23 -7.80
N LEU A 266 19.21 22.18 -8.38
CA LEU A 266 17.77 21.90 -8.18
C LEU A 266 17.54 20.91 -7.02
N PRO A 267 16.48 21.06 -6.22
CA PRO A 267 16.05 20.01 -5.32
C PRO A 267 15.68 18.77 -6.14
N THR A 268 16.22 17.63 -5.71
CA THR A 268 16.00 16.33 -6.35
C THR A 268 15.14 15.46 -5.47
N VAL A 269 14.09 14.89 -6.05
CA VAL A 269 13.19 13.95 -5.37
C VAL A 269 13.35 12.58 -6.02
N SER A 270 13.51 11.55 -5.19
CA SER A 270 13.54 10.15 -5.62
C SER A 270 12.16 9.71 -6.11
N GLY A 271 12.08 9.10 -7.29
CA GLY A 271 10.83 8.67 -7.92
C GLY A 271 10.49 9.48 -9.18
N ASN A 272 9.47 9.05 -9.91
CA ASN A 272 8.93 9.78 -11.06
C ASN A 272 7.72 10.61 -10.63
N SER A 273 7.45 11.77 -11.24
CA SER A 273 6.11 12.36 -11.07
C SER A 273 5.05 11.46 -11.70
N CYS A 274 3.96 11.21 -11.00
CA CYS A 274 2.73 10.74 -11.64
C CYS A 274 1.53 11.52 -11.12
N GLY A 275 0.50 11.59 -11.96
CA GLY A 275 -0.62 12.48 -11.73
C GLY A 275 -0.31 13.94 -12.07
N ALA A 276 -1.36 14.75 -12.02
CA ALA A 276 -1.30 16.19 -12.32
C ALA A 276 -0.82 16.97 -11.10
N TRP A 277 0.21 17.80 -11.27
CA TRP A 277 0.58 18.83 -10.29
C TRP A 277 -0.43 19.96 -10.35
N ARG A 278 -0.91 20.42 -9.20
CA ARG A 278 -1.97 21.44 -9.13
C ARG A 278 -1.53 22.63 -8.30
N PHE A 279 -1.82 23.84 -8.77
CA PHE A 279 -1.75 25.01 -7.92
C PHE A 279 -2.76 24.84 -6.79
N ILE A 280 -2.28 25.08 -5.57
CA ILE A 280 -3.13 25.25 -4.40
C ILE A 280 -3.21 26.71 -4.03
N GLY A 281 -2.15 27.49 -4.27
CA GLY A 281 -2.16 28.94 -4.18
C GLY A 281 -1.30 29.53 -5.30
N GLN A 282 -1.27 30.87 -5.40
CA GLN A 282 -0.49 31.57 -6.43
C GLN A 282 0.99 31.17 -6.47
N ASP A 283 1.54 30.82 -5.30
CA ASP A 283 2.96 30.53 -5.12
C ASP A 283 3.24 29.11 -4.65
N SER A 284 2.24 28.20 -4.68
CA SER A 284 2.41 26.83 -4.22
C SER A 284 1.70 25.82 -5.11
N LEU A 285 2.44 24.78 -5.46
CA LEU A 285 1.98 23.60 -6.19
C LEU A 285 1.96 22.41 -5.25
N VAL A 286 1.08 21.46 -5.50
CA VAL A 286 1.07 20.15 -4.85
C VAL A 286 1.00 19.05 -5.89
N GLY A 287 1.69 17.96 -5.66
CA GLY A 287 1.68 16.80 -6.54
C GLY A 287 2.17 15.54 -5.86
N ALA A 288 1.85 14.42 -6.49
CA ALA A 288 2.29 13.11 -6.07
C ALA A 288 3.67 12.78 -6.63
N VAL A 289 4.45 12.06 -5.83
CA VAL A 289 5.67 11.38 -6.27
C VAL A 289 5.32 9.91 -6.42
N CYS A 290 5.76 9.29 -7.50
CA CYS A 290 5.37 7.94 -7.88
C CYS A 290 6.60 7.05 -8.06
N SER A 291 6.36 5.74 -8.20
CA SER A 291 7.28 4.61 -7.96
C SER A 291 7.09 3.94 -6.59
N GLY A 292 5.84 3.70 -6.19
CA GLY A 292 5.49 3.07 -4.90
C GLY A 292 5.58 4.02 -3.71
N ASP A 293 5.90 5.29 -3.96
CA ASP A 293 5.98 6.33 -2.96
C ASP A 293 4.57 6.79 -2.55
N THR A 294 4.32 6.88 -1.26
CA THR A 294 3.02 7.30 -0.68
C THR A 294 3.04 8.76 -0.28
N ARG A 295 3.94 9.55 -0.90
CA ARG A 295 4.17 10.95 -0.55
C ARG A 295 3.48 11.93 -1.49
N LEU A 296 2.97 13.00 -0.88
CA LEU A 296 2.63 14.24 -1.57
C LEU A 296 3.65 15.30 -1.19
N LEU A 297 4.01 16.13 -2.16
CA LEU A 297 4.91 17.26 -1.94
C LEU A 297 4.19 18.55 -2.25
N THR A 298 4.42 19.57 -1.43
CA THR A 298 4.17 20.95 -1.83
C THR A 298 5.48 21.61 -2.24
N VAL A 299 5.45 22.26 -3.40
CA VAL A 299 6.60 22.94 -3.99
C VAL A 299 6.21 24.38 -4.26
N SER A 300 6.97 25.32 -3.72
CA SER A 300 6.79 26.73 -4.02
C SER A 300 7.21 27.06 -5.44
N THR A 301 6.67 28.13 -6.02
CA THR A 301 6.99 28.50 -7.41
C THR A 301 8.42 29.02 -7.63
N ASP A 302 9.18 29.24 -6.56
CA ASP A 302 10.62 29.48 -6.63
C ASP A 302 11.46 28.18 -6.64
N GLY A 303 10.84 27.03 -6.38
CA GLY A 303 11.42 25.69 -6.47
C GLY A 303 11.80 25.07 -5.14
N ARG A 304 11.26 25.52 -4.00
CA ARG A 304 11.54 24.91 -2.68
C ARG A 304 10.46 23.91 -2.31
N ILE A 305 10.85 22.75 -1.78
CA ILE A 305 9.89 21.84 -1.13
C ILE A 305 9.49 22.47 0.20
N THR A 306 8.22 22.81 0.36
CA THR A 306 7.71 23.48 1.56
C THR A 306 7.15 22.51 2.59
N SER A 307 6.54 21.42 2.14
CA SER A 307 5.97 20.36 2.98
C SER A 307 6.00 19.02 2.26
N GLU A 308 6.05 17.95 3.06
CA GLU A 308 5.98 16.56 2.63
C GLU A 308 4.89 15.88 3.47
N PHE A 309 3.94 15.23 2.80
CA PHE A 309 2.81 14.55 3.44
C PHE A 309 2.91 13.06 3.16
N ASN A 310 2.84 12.24 4.20
CA ASN A 310 2.86 10.79 4.08
C ASN A 310 1.43 10.24 4.09
N LEU A 311 1.05 9.52 3.04
CA LEU A 311 -0.28 8.91 2.91
C LEU A 311 -0.40 7.53 3.57
N GLY A 312 0.68 6.99 4.15
CA GLY A 312 0.72 5.67 4.78
C GLY A 312 0.91 4.59 3.74
N LEU A 313 0.02 3.60 3.69
CA LEU A 313 -0.04 2.59 2.61
C LEU A 313 -0.82 3.07 1.37
N GLU A 314 -1.52 4.20 1.47
CA GLU A 314 -2.36 4.68 0.39
C GLU A 314 -1.54 5.47 -0.64
N GLN A 315 -1.91 5.32 -1.91
CA GLN A 315 -1.37 6.09 -3.02
C GLN A 315 -2.42 7.08 -3.52
N PRO A 316 -2.03 8.22 -4.10
CA PRO A 316 -2.97 9.14 -4.73
C PRO A 316 -3.76 8.46 -5.86
N ASP A 317 -5.08 8.65 -5.90
CA ASP A 317 -6.02 8.10 -6.90
C ASP A 317 -6.72 9.21 -7.69
N GLY A 318 -5.93 10.12 -8.26
CA GLY A 318 -6.45 11.21 -9.09
C GLY A 318 -5.85 12.58 -8.79
N PRO A 319 -6.46 13.65 -9.35
CA PRO A 319 -5.94 15.00 -9.19
C PRO A 319 -6.18 15.54 -7.77
N VAL A 320 -5.24 16.35 -7.30
CA VAL A 320 -5.42 17.15 -6.08
C VAL A 320 -6.45 18.26 -6.36
N ILE A 321 -7.35 18.50 -5.40
CA ILE A 321 -8.40 19.51 -5.52
C ILE A 321 -8.17 20.62 -4.50
N ALA A 322 -7.84 21.81 -4.96
CA ALA A 322 -7.59 22.98 -4.11
C ALA A 322 -8.89 23.73 -3.77
N SER A 323 -8.96 24.34 -2.59
CA SER A 323 -9.97 25.36 -2.30
C SER A 323 -9.60 26.68 -2.99
N SER A 324 -10.59 27.49 -3.36
CA SER A 324 -10.36 28.75 -4.10
C SER A 324 -9.58 29.80 -3.30
N ASN A 325 -9.66 29.78 -1.97
CA ASN A 325 -8.83 30.63 -1.10
C ASN A 325 -7.36 30.19 -1.01
N GLY A 326 -7.05 29.01 -1.55
CA GLY A 326 -5.73 28.42 -1.60
C GLY A 326 -5.10 28.04 -0.27
N LEU A 327 -5.89 27.87 0.78
CA LEU A 327 -5.41 27.46 2.11
C LEU A 327 -5.46 25.93 2.31
N ARG A 328 -6.34 25.23 1.58
CA ARG A 328 -6.58 23.80 1.76
C ARG A 328 -6.61 23.08 0.43
N PHE A 329 -6.35 21.78 0.49
CA PHE A 329 -6.52 20.90 -0.66
C PHE A 329 -6.99 19.51 -0.21
N ALA A 330 -7.73 18.85 -1.09
CA ALA A 330 -8.21 17.49 -0.92
C ALA A 330 -7.51 16.56 -1.90
N VAL A 331 -7.16 15.35 -1.44
CA VAL A 331 -6.54 14.32 -2.25
C VAL A 331 -7.38 13.04 -2.15
N PRO A 332 -7.80 12.46 -3.28
CA PRO A 332 -8.29 11.10 -3.31
C PRO A 332 -7.08 10.17 -3.16
N SER A 333 -7.16 9.22 -2.23
CA SER A 333 -6.14 8.18 -2.09
C SER A 333 -6.77 6.80 -1.99
N MET A 334 -6.00 5.77 -2.37
CA MET A 334 -6.44 4.39 -2.37
C MET A 334 -5.35 3.48 -1.85
N ARG A 335 -5.74 2.43 -1.15
CA ARG A 335 -4.85 1.31 -0.82
C ARG A 335 -5.17 0.19 -1.81
N TRP A 336 -4.14 -0.28 -2.50
CA TRP A 336 -4.27 -1.50 -3.30
C TRP A 336 -4.28 -2.69 -2.35
N GLY A 337 -5.35 -3.48 -2.37
CA GLY A 337 -5.34 -4.75 -1.64
C GLY A 337 -4.29 -5.68 -2.25
N LEU A 338 -3.67 -6.53 -1.43
CA LEU A 338 -2.66 -7.50 -1.86
C LEU A 338 -3.23 -8.67 -2.71
N GLY A 339 -4.52 -8.67 -3.00
CA GLY A 339 -5.14 -9.65 -3.89
C GLY A 339 -4.74 -9.42 -5.34
N ALA A 340 -4.51 -10.51 -6.10
CA ALA A 340 -4.17 -10.49 -7.53
C ALA A 340 -5.19 -9.76 -8.43
N ASN A 341 -6.34 -9.35 -7.87
CA ASN A 341 -7.45 -8.75 -8.58
C ASN A 341 -7.27 -7.25 -8.87
N ASN A 342 -6.14 -6.64 -8.47
CA ASN A 342 -5.88 -5.21 -8.58
C ASN A 342 -6.96 -4.33 -7.89
N VAL A 343 -7.94 -4.84 -7.14
CA VAL A 343 -9.02 -3.95 -6.64
C VAL A 343 -8.50 -3.19 -5.42
N PRO A 344 -8.64 -1.85 -5.35
CA PRO A 344 -8.35 -1.13 -4.12
C PRO A 344 -9.26 -1.63 -3.00
N ASP A 345 -8.68 -2.08 -1.89
CA ASP A 345 -9.44 -2.55 -0.74
C ASP A 345 -9.95 -1.37 0.12
N LYS A 346 -9.31 -0.21 -0.05
CA LYS A 346 -9.67 1.03 0.62
C LYS A 346 -9.55 2.22 -0.32
N GLN A 347 -10.50 3.14 -0.21
CA GLN A 347 -10.43 4.46 -0.84
C GLN A 347 -10.74 5.51 0.23
N THR A 348 -9.97 6.59 0.26
CA THR A 348 -10.18 7.69 1.21
C THR A 348 -10.08 9.04 0.54
N ALA A 349 -10.81 10.01 1.10
CA ALA A 349 -10.65 11.42 0.77
C ALA A 349 -9.97 12.11 1.95
N ARG A 350 -8.84 12.75 1.69
CA ARG A 350 -8.04 13.42 2.71
C ARG A 350 -7.96 14.91 2.43
N VAL A 351 -8.23 15.73 3.43
CA VAL A 351 -8.10 17.19 3.35
C VAL A 351 -6.91 17.63 4.17
N PHE A 352 -6.05 18.43 3.56
CA PHE A 352 -4.85 18.98 4.16
C PHE A 352 -4.94 20.49 4.28
N ASP A 353 -4.32 21.00 5.34
CA ASP A 353 -4.00 22.41 5.48
C ASP A 353 -2.55 22.61 5.02
N LEU A 354 -2.27 23.74 4.36
CA LEU A 354 -0.91 24.07 3.95
C LEU A 354 0.09 24.16 5.12
N HIS A 355 -0.39 24.41 6.33
CA HIS A 355 0.43 24.59 7.52
C HIS A 355 0.48 23.35 8.42
N SER A 356 -0.14 22.23 8.03
CA SER A 356 -0.19 20.99 8.81
C SER A 356 0.41 19.83 8.02
N GLN A 357 1.32 19.06 8.60
CA GLN A 357 1.80 17.81 7.97
C GLN A 357 0.80 16.66 8.07
N GLU A 358 -0.13 16.73 9.03
CA GLU A 358 -1.21 15.76 9.18
C GLU A 358 -2.46 16.21 8.41
N PRO A 359 -3.27 15.26 7.89
CA PRO A 359 -4.56 15.59 7.30
C PRO A 359 -5.49 16.21 8.37
N LEU A 360 -6.13 17.32 8.02
CA LEU A 360 -7.21 17.91 8.84
C LEU A 360 -8.40 16.96 8.93
N PHE A 361 -8.67 16.24 7.85
CA PHE A 361 -9.84 15.39 7.71
C PHE A 361 -9.53 14.19 6.83
N THR A 362 -9.98 13.01 7.25
CA THR A 362 -9.92 11.78 6.45
C THR A 362 -11.26 11.12 6.52
N VAL A 363 -11.84 10.76 5.37
CA VAL A 363 -13.07 9.97 5.30
C VAL A 363 -12.88 8.79 4.39
N ASP A 364 -13.28 7.61 4.86
CA ASP A 364 -13.34 6.40 4.04
C ASP A 364 -14.51 6.55 3.06
N VAL A 365 -14.24 6.31 1.78
CA VAL A 365 -15.26 6.35 0.74
C VAL A 365 -15.76 4.93 0.53
N PRO A 366 -17.03 4.65 0.90
CA PRO A 366 -17.53 3.30 0.84
C PRO A 366 -17.50 2.81 -0.61
N PRO A 367 -17.08 1.55 -0.85
CA PRO A 367 -17.21 0.96 -2.18
C PRO A 367 -18.69 0.92 -2.54
N ASN A 368 -19.00 1.23 -3.81
CA ASN A 368 -20.37 1.13 -4.29
C ASN A 368 -20.83 -0.34 -4.22
N PRO A 369 -21.88 -0.69 -3.43
CA PRO A 369 -22.32 -2.07 -3.23
C PRO A 369 -22.72 -2.79 -4.53
N ASP A 370 -23.04 -2.04 -5.59
CA ASP A 370 -23.48 -2.58 -6.87
C ASP A 370 -22.32 -2.98 -7.82
N SER A 371 -21.06 -2.95 -7.36
CA SER A 371 -19.89 -3.33 -8.18
C SER A 371 -19.25 -4.66 -7.72
N PRO A 372 -19.89 -5.82 -7.95
CA PRO A 372 -19.39 -7.11 -7.47
C PRO A 372 -18.20 -7.69 -8.27
N HIS A 373 -17.75 -7.07 -9.38
CA HIS A 373 -16.71 -7.64 -10.24
C HIS A 373 -15.65 -6.64 -10.67
N GLY A 374 -14.39 -7.11 -10.69
CA GLY A 374 -13.19 -6.31 -10.93
C GLY A 374 -13.14 -5.63 -12.30
N PHE A 375 -12.60 -4.40 -12.23
CA PHE A 375 -12.06 -3.51 -13.26
C PHE A 375 -12.92 -2.85 -14.36
N PHE A 376 -12.51 -1.59 -14.51
CA PHE A 376 -12.80 -0.48 -15.42
C PHE A 376 -14.23 -0.01 -15.59
N PHE A 377 -15.22 -0.83 -15.88
CA PHE A 377 -16.56 -0.32 -16.19
C PHE A 377 -17.63 -1.39 -15.92
N SER A 378 -18.16 -1.45 -14.69
CA SER A 378 -19.40 -2.21 -14.45
C SER A 378 -20.61 -1.36 -14.89
N ASN A 379 -21.76 -2.00 -15.12
CA ASN A 379 -23.02 -1.32 -15.45
C ASN A 379 -23.49 -0.32 -14.36
N TYR A 380 -22.82 -0.27 -13.21
CA TYR A 380 -23.13 0.58 -12.06
C TYR A 380 -22.09 1.67 -11.79
N GLY A 381 -21.03 1.74 -12.61
CA GLY A 381 -20.01 2.78 -12.56
C GLY A 381 -18.72 2.42 -11.81
N ASP A 382 -17.64 3.11 -12.18
CA ASP A 382 -16.35 3.12 -11.45
C ASP A 382 -16.59 3.42 -9.96
N THR A 383 -16.13 2.54 -9.09
CA THR A 383 -16.18 2.74 -7.63
C THR A 383 -15.10 3.69 -7.12
N ARG A 384 -14.12 4.05 -7.96
CA ARG A 384 -13.13 5.08 -7.65
C ARG A 384 -13.78 6.47 -7.70
N PHE A 385 -13.15 7.42 -7.02
CA PHE A 385 -13.48 8.84 -7.12
C PHE A 385 -13.70 9.29 -8.57
N GLY A 386 -12.97 8.69 -9.51
CA GLY A 386 -12.92 9.14 -10.88
C GLY A 386 -12.36 10.57 -10.95
N TRP A 387 -12.13 11.05 -12.18
CA TRP A 387 -11.82 12.45 -12.36
C TRP A 387 -13.05 13.28 -11.99
N GLY A 388 -12.95 14.10 -10.94
CA GLY A 388 -14.04 14.96 -10.47
C GLY A 388 -14.84 14.43 -9.28
N GLY A 389 -14.48 13.31 -8.65
CA GLY A 389 -15.20 12.76 -7.49
C GLY A 389 -15.07 13.56 -6.19
N LEU A 390 -14.20 14.57 -6.15
CA LEU A 390 -13.94 15.40 -4.98
C LEU A 390 -14.06 16.88 -5.31
N SER A 391 -14.59 17.65 -4.36
CA SER A 391 -14.56 19.11 -4.40
C SER A 391 -14.46 19.70 -3.01
N LEU A 392 -13.77 20.82 -2.87
CA LEU A 392 -13.77 21.65 -1.66
C LEU A 392 -14.61 22.90 -1.90
N SER A 393 -15.31 23.35 -0.87
CA SER A 393 -15.92 24.69 -0.90
C SER A 393 -14.84 25.77 -1.09
N PRO A 394 -15.18 26.97 -1.57
CA PRO A 394 -14.19 28.03 -1.83
C PRO A 394 -13.31 28.37 -0.61
N ASP A 395 -13.88 28.28 0.60
CA ASP A 395 -13.19 28.49 1.87
C ASP A 395 -12.51 27.22 2.43
N GLY A 396 -12.73 26.06 1.81
CA GLY A 396 -12.22 24.75 2.23
C GLY A 396 -12.88 24.21 3.50
N SER A 397 -14.00 24.77 3.94
CA SER A 397 -14.72 24.32 5.15
C SER A 397 -15.64 23.13 4.92
N LEU A 398 -15.98 22.83 3.67
CA LEU A 398 -16.79 21.67 3.28
C LEU A 398 -16.03 20.82 2.26
N LEU A 399 -16.19 19.50 2.37
CA LEU A 399 -15.73 18.51 1.40
C LEU A 399 -16.95 17.84 0.77
N ALA A 400 -17.02 17.86 -0.56
CA ALA A 400 -17.96 17.08 -1.33
C ALA A 400 -17.28 15.82 -1.86
N VAL A 401 -17.92 14.67 -1.65
CA VAL A 401 -17.49 13.38 -2.16
C VAL A 401 -18.62 12.80 -3.01
N LYS A 402 -18.33 12.52 -4.28
CA LYS A 402 -19.20 11.77 -5.17
C LYS A 402 -18.63 10.37 -5.38
N SER A 403 -19.42 9.35 -5.07
CA SER A 403 -19.10 7.94 -5.34
C SER A 403 -20.35 7.26 -5.91
N GLY A 404 -20.27 6.83 -7.17
CA GLY A 404 -21.42 6.33 -7.92
C GLY A 404 -22.57 7.34 -7.96
N ALA A 405 -23.77 6.89 -7.57
CA ALA A 405 -24.97 7.72 -7.48
C ALA A 405 -25.01 8.60 -6.21
N SER A 406 -24.11 8.42 -5.25
CA SER A 406 -24.18 9.15 -3.97
C SER A 406 -23.29 10.39 -3.98
N VAL A 407 -23.83 11.51 -3.49
CA VAL A 407 -23.09 12.73 -3.15
C VAL A 407 -23.22 12.97 -1.66
N ARG A 408 -22.07 13.08 -0.98
CA ARG A 408 -21.98 13.31 0.47
C ARG A 408 -21.21 14.58 0.74
N ILE A 409 -21.72 15.43 1.64
CA ILE A 409 -21.01 16.62 2.11
C ILE A 409 -20.55 16.41 3.54
N TYR A 410 -19.30 16.77 3.82
CA TYR A 410 -18.69 16.69 5.14
C TYR A 410 -18.21 18.07 5.57
N ALA A 411 -18.30 18.35 6.87
CA ALA A 411 -17.63 19.50 7.47
C ALA A 411 -16.14 19.19 7.68
N VAL A 412 -15.26 20.05 7.17
CA VAL A 412 -13.82 19.98 7.39
C VAL A 412 -13.47 20.78 8.65
N PRO A 413 -12.88 20.16 9.69
CA PRO A 413 -12.53 20.86 10.91
C PRO A 413 -11.42 21.90 10.64
N ASN A 414 -11.39 22.94 11.47
CA ASN A 414 -10.40 24.02 11.34
C ASN A 414 -9.03 23.69 11.92
N LYS A 415 -8.93 22.59 12.67
CA LYS A 415 -7.70 22.08 13.25
C LYS A 415 -7.70 20.56 13.04
N PRO A 416 -6.53 19.94 12.86
CA PRO A 416 -6.47 18.49 12.88
C PRO A 416 -7.07 18.01 14.21
N PRO A 417 -7.80 16.87 14.22
CA PRO A 417 -8.25 16.28 15.47
C PRO A 417 -7.03 16.16 16.38
N SER A 418 -7.14 16.64 17.62
CA SER A 418 -6.06 16.49 18.59
C SER A 418 -5.85 15.00 18.78
N ARG A 419 -4.93 14.42 18.02
CA ARG A 419 -4.44 13.08 18.28
C ARG A 419 -3.79 13.21 19.65
N GLU A 420 -4.42 12.62 20.66
CA GLU A 420 -3.62 12.03 21.73
C GLU A 420 -2.60 11.16 21.00
N CYS A 421 -1.36 11.66 20.91
CA CYS A 421 -0.33 11.14 20.01
C CYS A 421 -0.33 9.61 20.13
N SER A 422 -0.68 8.94 19.03
CA SER A 422 -0.78 7.49 19.03
C SER A 422 0.63 6.92 19.09
N PHE A 423 1.14 6.68 20.31
CA PHE A 423 2.29 5.90 20.81
C PHE A 423 3.64 5.83 20.03
N ASN A 424 3.73 6.26 18.79
CA ASN A 424 4.92 6.26 17.93
C ASN A 424 5.49 7.67 17.69
N CYS A 425 4.90 8.70 18.32
CA CYS A 425 5.48 10.03 18.35
C CYS A 425 6.73 9.98 19.24
N ASN A 426 7.92 9.90 18.64
CA ASN A 426 9.20 10.09 19.33
C ASN A 426 9.39 11.57 19.73
N ASP A 427 8.37 12.21 20.29
CA ASP A 427 8.53 13.53 20.89
C ASP A 427 9.35 13.34 22.16
N SER A 428 10.66 13.52 21.99
CA SER A 428 11.69 13.28 23.01
C SER A 428 11.50 14.19 24.22
N SER A 429 10.68 15.23 24.08
CA SER A 429 10.40 16.23 25.10
C SER A 429 9.32 15.82 26.13
N LEU A 430 8.56 14.74 25.88
CA LEU A 430 7.52 14.21 26.78
C LEU A 430 7.87 12.84 27.39
N ARG A 431 9.16 12.55 27.61
CA ARG A 431 9.61 11.43 28.46
C ARG A 431 9.29 11.68 29.95
N ALA A 432 8.01 11.75 30.31
CA ALA A 432 7.63 11.20 31.59
C ALA A 432 7.97 9.71 31.50
N ASN A 433 8.83 9.20 32.38
CA ASN A 433 9.22 7.79 32.41
C ASN A 433 7.99 6.92 32.15
N PRO A 434 7.88 6.22 31.00
CA PRO A 434 6.76 5.33 30.78
C PRO A 434 6.70 4.39 31.98
N PRO A 435 5.51 4.09 32.52
CA PRO A 435 5.39 3.16 33.63
C PRO A 435 6.18 1.91 33.26
N ALA A 436 7.10 1.51 34.14
CA ALA A 436 8.00 0.39 33.89
C ALA A 436 7.19 -0.75 33.28
N ALA A 437 7.58 -1.17 32.06
CA ALA A 437 6.87 -2.21 31.36
C ALA A 437 6.69 -3.40 32.32
N PRO A 438 5.48 -3.98 32.42
CA PRO A 438 5.24 -5.07 33.34
C PRO A 438 6.30 -6.13 33.11
N LEU A 439 7.02 -6.50 34.18
CA LEU A 439 8.05 -7.54 34.15
C LEU A 439 7.48 -8.75 33.41
N ARG A 440 8.10 -9.10 32.28
CA ARG A 440 7.68 -10.22 31.44
C ARG A 440 7.63 -11.47 32.30
N SER A 441 6.52 -12.20 32.23
CA SER A 441 6.44 -13.51 32.88
C SER A 441 7.52 -14.40 32.29
N THR A 442 8.24 -15.13 33.13
CA THR A 442 9.19 -16.15 32.70
C THR A 442 8.53 -17.04 31.63
N PRO A 443 9.19 -17.30 30.48
CA PRO A 443 8.63 -18.16 29.46
C PRO A 443 8.20 -19.51 30.04
N PRO A 444 7.11 -20.10 29.52
CA PRO A 444 6.69 -21.42 29.95
C PRO A 444 7.78 -22.46 29.65
N PRO A 445 7.85 -23.55 30.44
CA PRO A 445 8.81 -24.62 30.18
C PRO A 445 8.58 -25.24 28.79
N ILE A 446 9.67 -25.61 28.13
CA ILE A 446 9.65 -26.28 26.82
C ILE A 446 8.83 -27.56 26.92
N SER A 447 7.94 -27.77 25.94
CA SER A 447 7.11 -28.97 25.93
C SER A 447 7.95 -30.24 25.78
N PRO A 448 7.57 -31.39 26.37
CA PRO A 448 8.30 -32.65 26.19
C PRO A 448 8.42 -33.10 24.72
N LEU A 449 7.47 -32.69 23.87
CA LEU A 449 7.52 -32.97 22.44
C LEU A 449 8.61 -32.12 21.76
N THR A 450 8.64 -30.82 22.03
CA THR A 450 9.66 -29.89 21.52
C THR A 450 11.06 -30.31 21.96
N GLU A 451 11.23 -30.64 23.24
CA GLU A 451 12.50 -31.12 23.79
C GLU A 451 13.00 -32.38 23.06
N ARG A 452 12.08 -33.30 22.78
CA ARG A 452 12.38 -34.51 22.00
C ARG A 452 12.77 -34.17 20.56
N MET A 453 12.08 -33.25 19.90
CA MET A 453 12.41 -32.83 18.53
C MET A 453 13.79 -32.15 18.46
N LEU A 454 14.13 -31.29 19.43
CA LEU A 454 15.47 -30.68 19.53
C LEU A 454 16.58 -31.73 19.69
N SER A 455 16.31 -32.83 20.39
CA SER A 455 17.27 -33.94 20.52
C SER A 455 17.54 -34.68 19.20
N TRP A 456 16.60 -34.63 18.25
CA TRP A 456 16.75 -35.25 16.93
C TRP A 456 17.58 -34.42 15.96
N LEU A 457 17.71 -33.11 16.19
CA LEU A 457 18.53 -32.26 15.34
C LEU A 457 20.04 -32.42 15.62
N PRO A 458 20.91 -32.21 14.62
CA PRO A 458 22.36 -32.14 14.79
C PRO A 458 22.78 -31.08 15.82
N ALA A 459 23.84 -31.38 16.58
CA ALA A 459 24.30 -30.56 17.72
C ALA A 459 24.77 -29.14 17.30
N ASP A 460 25.30 -29.02 16.09
CA ASP A 460 25.80 -27.78 15.47
C ASP A 460 24.72 -27.02 14.68
N THR A 461 23.44 -27.30 14.94
CA THR A 461 22.33 -26.51 14.41
C THR A 461 22.42 -25.07 14.93
N GLU A 462 22.33 -24.09 14.03
CA GLU A 462 22.49 -22.66 14.32
C GLU A 462 21.15 -21.98 14.59
N THR A 463 20.13 -22.36 13.80
CA THR A 463 18.78 -21.78 13.87
C THR A 463 17.75 -22.89 14.02
N VAL A 464 16.78 -22.65 14.90
CA VAL A 464 15.57 -23.45 15.05
C VAL A 464 14.35 -22.56 14.81
N ILE A 465 13.47 -22.99 13.93
CA ILE A 465 12.16 -22.38 13.65
C ILE A 465 11.08 -23.39 14.03
N GLY A 466 10.17 -23.01 14.91
CA GLY A 466 9.16 -23.90 15.47
C GLY A 466 7.73 -23.39 15.32
N THR A 467 6.81 -24.33 15.18
CA THR A 467 5.36 -24.07 15.31
C THR A 467 4.75 -24.95 16.38
N THR A 468 3.71 -24.47 17.05
CA THR A 468 3.05 -25.19 18.14
C THR A 468 1.52 -25.08 18.05
N GLY A 469 0.86 -26.22 18.25
CA GLY A 469 -0.59 -26.35 18.25
C GLY A 469 -1.13 -27.00 16.98
N PRO A 470 -2.43 -27.40 16.97
CA PRO A 470 -3.07 -28.01 15.81
C PRO A 470 -3.17 -27.01 14.64
N LEU A 471 -2.17 -27.01 13.77
CA LEU A 471 -2.12 -26.17 12.57
C LEU A 471 -2.45 -26.99 11.33
N PRO A 472 -3.24 -26.46 10.37
CA PRO A 472 -3.38 -27.11 9.08
C PRO A 472 -2.06 -27.03 8.29
N ILE A 473 -1.86 -27.92 7.31
CA ILE A 473 -0.80 -27.69 6.32
C ILE A 473 -1.27 -26.58 5.36
N PRO A 474 -0.43 -25.57 5.05
CA PRO A 474 -0.80 -24.53 4.10
C PRO A 474 -1.14 -25.16 2.74
N ALA A 475 -2.33 -24.86 2.21
CA ALA A 475 -2.64 -25.18 0.82
C ALA A 475 -1.79 -24.30 -0.11
N ALA A 476 -1.33 -24.87 -1.23
CA ALA A 476 -0.69 -24.09 -2.29
C ALA A 476 -1.70 -23.06 -2.82
N ALA A 477 -1.46 -21.78 -2.52
CA ALA A 477 -2.22 -20.61 -2.94
C ALA A 477 -3.76 -20.71 -2.81
N ARG A 478 -4.29 -20.28 -1.66
CA ARG A 478 -5.61 -19.62 -1.67
C ARG A 478 -5.38 -18.11 -1.77
N ASP A 479 -6.11 -17.49 -2.70
CA ASP A 479 -6.36 -16.06 -2.67
C ASP A 479 -7.06 -15.78 -1.34
N ALA A 480 -6.34 -15.17 -0.42
CA ALA A 480 -6.92 -14.73 0.83
C ALA A 480 -7.90 -13.59 0.48
N THR A 481 -9.16 -13.76 0.86
CA THR A 481 -10.24 -12.78 0.63
C THR A 481 -10.84 -12.34 1.98
N GLY A 482 -10.04 -12.29 3.04
CA GLY A 482 -10.55 -12.30 4.42
C GLY A 482 -9.90 -11.29 5.37
N ASN A 483 -10.45 -11.20 6.57
CA ASN A 483 -9.99 -10.37 7.70
C ASN A 483 -8.46 -10.39 7.87
N SER A 484 -7.84 -9.20 8.01
CA SER A 484 -6.39 -9.00 8.14
C SER A 484 -5.72 -9.96 9.13
N GLN A 485 -6.35 -10.27 10.27
CA GLN A 485 -5.74 -11.18 11.25
C GLN A 485 -5.60 -12.63 10.77
N ALA A 486 -6.58 -13.12 10.00
CA ALA A 486 -6.50 -14.47 9.42
C ALA A 486 -5.40 -14.49 8.35
N GLU A 487 -5.27 -13.41 7.56
CA GLU A 487 -4.24 -13.29 6.54
C GLU A 487 -2.84 -13.19 7.15
N VAL A 488 -2.67 -12.43 8.24
CA VAL A 488 -1.42 -12.36 9.01
C VAL A 488 -1.05 -13.74 9.52
N ARG A 489 -1.97 -14.45 10.20
CA ARG A 489 -1.72 -15.83 10.66
C ARG A 489 -1.32 -16.74 9.51
N ASP A 490 -2.08 -16.73 8.44
CA ASP A 490 -1.86 -17.62 7.29
C ASP A 490 -0.52 -17.30 6.60
N THR A 491 -0.07 -16.04 6.63
CA THR A 491 1.25 -15.63 6.11
C THR A 491 2.38 -16.18 6.97
N PHE A 492 2.30 -16.04 8.30
CA PHE A 492 3.26 -16.67 9.21
C PHE A 492 3.27 -18.20 9.07
N GLN A 493 2.09 -18.80 8.94
CA GLN A 493 1.95 -20.24 8.76
C GLN A 493 2.59 -20.73 7.46
N ARG A 494 2.45 -19.98 6.35
CA ARG A 494 3.13 -20.30 5.08
C ARG A 494 4.65 -20.23 5.23
N TYR A 495 5.18 -19.21 5.89
CA TYR A 495 6.62 -19.05 6.09
C TYR A 495 7.20 -20.17 6.98
N PHE A 496 6.66 -20.35 8.18
CA PHE A 496 7.15 -21.32 9.16
C PHE A 496 6.98 -22.78 8.72
N LEU A 497 6.18 -23.04 7.68
CA LEU A 497 5.95 -24.37 7.11
C LEU A 497 6.36 -24.45 5.64
N LEU A 498 7.20 -23.52 5.16
CA LEU A 498 7.56 -23.41 3.74
C LEU A 498 8.20 -24.70 3.19
N SER A 499 9.09 -25.33 3.97
CA SER A 499 9.71 -26.62 3.61
C SER A 499 8.70 -27.75 3.46
N LEU A 500 7.47 -27.59 3.98
CA LEU A 500 6.40 -28.59 3.91
C LEU A 500 5.45 -28.37 2.75
N SER A 501 5.65 -27.33 1.93
CA SER A 501 4.79 -27.00 0.79
C SER A 501 4.54 -28.19 -0.14
N ARG A 502 5.53 -29.08 -0.32
CA ARG A 502 5.38 -30.34 -1.09
C ARG A 502 4.35 -31.31 -0.52
N LEU A 503 4.08 -31.28 0.78
CA LEU A 503 3.07 -32.12 1.43
C LEU A 503 1.64 -31.54 1.25
N GLY A 504 1.49 -30.30 0.80
CA GLY A 504 0.22 -29.57 0.80
C GLY A 504 -0.95 -30.29 0.13
N ALA A 505 -0.75 -30.86 -1.06
CA ALA A 505 -1.83 -31.45 -1.85
C ALA A 505 -2.38 -32.78 -1.28
N GLY A 506 -1.57 -33.52 -0.50
CA GLY A 506 -1.93 -34.85 0.01
C GLY A 506 -2.31 -34.89 1.50
N PHE A 507 -2.06 -33.81 2.23
CA PHE A 507 -2.16 -33.78 3.70
C PHE A 507 -3.06 -32.66 4.23
N GLY A 508 -3.93 -32.08 3.40
CA GLY A 508 -4.74 -30.90 3.77
C GLY A 508 -5.62 -31.07 5.02
N ASP A 509 -6.12 -32.27 5.29
CA ASP A 509 -6.93 -32.56 6.49
C ASP A 509 -6.09 -32.90 7.73
N ALA A 510 -4.80 -33.20 7.54
CA ALA A 510 -3.91 -33.54 8.63
C ALA A 510 -3.57 -32.28 9.45
N ARG A 511 -3.59 -32.41 10.77
CA ARG A 511 -3.20 -31.34 11.69
C ARG A 511 -1.81 -31.60 12.22
N ILE A 512 -0.96 -30.59 12.14
CA ILE A 512 0.36 -30.57 12.75
C ILE A 512 0.17 -30.33 14.23
N SER A 513 0.76 -31.14 15.10
CA SER A 513 0.84 -30.91 16.54
C SER A 513 1.98 -29.96 16.89
N ALA A 514 3.13 -30.19 16.26
CA ALA A 514 4.31 -29.33 16.30
C ALA A 514 5.15 -29.55 15.03
N SER A 515 5.82 -28.49 14.58
CA SER A 515 6.89 -28.57 13.59
C SER A 515 8.15 -27.91 14.13
N LEU A 516 9.31 -28.39 13.67
CA LEU A 516 10.59 -27.82 14.03
C LEU A 516 11.55 -27.96 12.85
N GLU A 517 12.01 -26.84 12.30
CA GLU A 517 13.09 -26.77 11.33
C GLU A 517 14.39 -26.44 12.04
N GLY A 518 15.42 -27.26 11.83
CA GLY A 518 16.79 -26.95 12.21
C GLY A 518 17.62 -26.64 10.97
N SER A 519 18.42 -25.57 11.01
CA SER A 519 19.27 -25.16 9.90
C SER A 519 20.65 -24.64 10.33
N ARG A 520 21.63 -24.78 9.44
CA ARG A 520 23.03 -24.33 9.60
C ARG A 520 23.68 -24.05 8.24
N THR A 521 24.90 -23.49 8.26
CA THR A 521 25.72 -23.31 7.06
C THR A 521 25.01 -22.53 5.95
N PHE A 522 24.41 -21.39 6.31
CA PHE A 522 23.72 -20.52 5.35
C PHE A 522 24.70 -19.94 4.31
N ARG A 523 24.27 -19.86 3.04
CA ARG A 523 25.08 -19.37 1.93
C ARG A 523 24.24 -18.50 0.99
N PRO A 524 24.79 -17.37 0.51
CA PRO A 524 24.08 -16.55 -0.45
C PRO A 524 23.83 -17.35 -1.76
N PRO A 525 22.73 -17.06 -2.48
CA PRO A 525 22.46 -17.65 -3.79
C PRO A 525 23.48 -17.17 -4.84
N ASN A 526 23.59 -17.90 -5.94
CA ASN A 526 24.25 -17.39 -7.15
C ASN A 526 23.28 -16.41 -7.85
N GLY A 527 23.22 -15.14 -7.44
CA GLY A 527 22.34 -14.13 -8.03
C GLY A 527 21.10 -13.82 -7.19
N LEU A 528 19.93 -13.74 -7.83
CA LEU A 528 18.66 -13.51 -7.15
C LEU A 528 18.10 -14.83 -6.58
N GLY A 529 17.38 -14.75 -5.45
CA GLY A 529 16.70 -15.88 -4.83
C GLY A 529 16.99 -16.04 -3.34
N MET A 530 16.54 -17.17 -2.78
CA MET A 530 16.71 -17.49 -1.36
C MET A 530 18.12 -18.05 -1.08
N ALA A 531 18.68 -17.70 0.07
CA ALA A 531 19.90 -18.33 0.58
C ALA A 531 19.76 -19.85 0.70
N SER A 532 20.79 -20.58 0.31
CA SER A 532 20.86 -22.02 0.53
C SER A 532 21.34 -22.32 1.94
N TYR A 533 20.90 -23.45 2.50
CA TYR A 533 21.24 -23.87 3.85
C TYR A 533 21.19 -25.39 3.97
N GLN A 534 21.86 -25.93 4.98
CA GLN A 534 21.72 -27.33 5.37
C GLN A 534 20.70 -27.42 6.50
N GLY A 535 19.62 -28.14 6.32
CA GLY A 535 18.61 -28.27 7.36
C GLY A 535 17.59 -29.36 7.13
N ALA A 536 16.71 -29.51 8.12
CA ALA A 536 15.55 -30.40 8.06
C ALA A 536 14.38 -29.84 8.87
N ALA A 537 13.20 -29.87 8.26
CA ALA A 537 11.91 -29.64 8.91
C ALA A 537 11.33 -30.99 9.36
N ILE A 538 11.10 -31.12 10.66
CA ILE A 538 10.50 -32.27 11.33
C ILE A 538 9.06 -31.91 11.70
N VAL A 539 8.10 -32.76 11.35
CA VAL A 539 6.67 -32.48 11.55
C VAL A 539 6.00 -33.65 12.25
N VAL A 540 5.40 -33.37 13.39
CA VAL A 540 4.61 -34.35 14.15
C VAL A 540 3.13 -34.03 13.97
N PHE A 541 2.36 -35.01 13.52
CA PHE A 541 0.93 -34.87 13.29
C PHE A 541 0.12 -35.28 14.51
N THR A 542 -1.09 -34.74 14.65
CA THR A 542 -2.01 -35.11 15.75
C THR A 542 -2.58 -36.52 15.59
N THR A 543 -2.55 -37.07 14.37
CA THR A 543 -3.07 -38.38 14.01
C THR A 543 -2.08 -39.10 13.09
N GLY A 544 -2.17 -40.44 13.00
CA GLY A 544 -1.39 -41.20 12.05
C GLY A 544 -1.66 -40.78 10.60
N ILE A 545 -0.59 -40.64 9.82
CA ILE A 545 -0.54 -40.22 8.41
C ILE A 545 -0.06 -41.33 7.46
N SER A 546 0.02 -42.59 7.90
CA SER A 546 0.58 -43.68 7.08
C SER A 546 -0.09 -43.84 5.71
N ALA A 547 -1.40 -43.64 5.61
CA ALA A 547 -2.12 -43.73 4.33
C ALA A 547 -1.76 -42.58 3.38
N GLN A 548 -1.67 -41.35 3.91
CA GLN A 548 -1.26 -40.15 3.19
C GLN A 548 0.21 -40.25 2.76
N ALA A 549 1.09 -40.75 3.64
CA ALA A 549 2.49 -41.02 3.33
C ALA A 549 2.64 -42.05 2.21
N ALA A 550 1.93 -43.18 2.28
CA ALA A 550 1.95 -44.19 1.22
C ALA A 550 1.39 -43.65 -0.11
N ALA A 551 0.37 -42.80 -0.06
CA ALA A 551 -0.15 -42.13 -1.24
C ALA A 551 0.87 -41.16 -1.82
N PHE A 552 1.49 -40.32 -0.99
CA PHE A 552 2.54 -39.40 -1.42
C PHE A 552 3.69 -40.12 -2.12
N LEU A 553 4.27 -41.17 -1.51
CA LEU A 553 5.38 -41.93 -2.10
C LEU A 553 5.03 -42.55 -3.45
N ARG A 554 3.81 -43.08 -3.59
CA ARG A 554 3.34 -43.65 -4.85
C ARG A 554 3.16 -42.56 -5.90
N ASP A 555 2.49 -41.47 -5.54
CA ASP A 555 2.10 -40.41 -6.47
C ASP A 555 3.29 -39.51 -6.84
N SER A 556 4.32 -39.43 -5.99
CA SER A 556 5.54 -38.66 -6.24
C SER A 556 6.55 -39.39 -7.12
N SER A 557 6.43 -40.71 -7.31
CA SER A 557 7.40 -41.54 -8.04
C SER A 557 7.69 -41.09 -9.48
N SER A 558 6.74 -40.40 -10.13
CA SER A 558 6.91 -39.85 -11.48
C SER A 558 7.66 -38.51 -11.51
N ASN A 559 7.68 -37.78 -10.40
CA ASN A 559 8.26 -36.44 -10.28
C ASN A 559 9.53 -36.41 -9.39
N ALA A 560 9.73 -37.44 -8.57
CA ALA A 560 10.95 -37.63 -7.82
C ALA A 560 12.11 -37.89 -8.78
N LEU A 561 13.26 -37.27 -8.49
CA LEU A 561 14.50 -37.56 -9.21
C LEU A 561 14.89 -39.03 -9.05
N ARG A 562 14.74 -39.56 -7.82
CA ARG A 562 14.95 -40.96 -7.45
C ARG A 562 14.51 -41.22 -6.01
N SER A 563 14.41 -42.50 -5.66
CA SER A 563 14.23 -42.98 -4.29
C SER A 563 15.52 -43.66 -3.79
N GLU A 564 15.87 -43.46 -2.52
CA GLU A 564 17.04 -44.07 -1.87
C GLU A 564 16.70 -44.66 -0.50
N GLN A 565 17.56 -45.55 0.00
CA GLN A 565 17.49 -46.05 1.39
C GLN A 565 18.50 -45.29 2.26
N ILE A 566 18.01 -44.51 3.23
CA ILE A 566 18.83 -43.75 4.17
C ILE A 566 18.41 -44.12 5.60
N GLU A 567 19.35 -44.62 6.41
CA GLU A 567 19.10 -45.10 7.79
C GLU A 567 17.88 -46.04 7.88
N GLY A 568 17.71 -46.92 6.90
CA GLY A 568 16.62 -47.90 6.84
C GLY A 568 15.26 -47.34 6.43
N ASN A 569 15.19 -46.10 5.94
CA ASN A 569 13.98 -45.47 5.45
C ASN A 569 14.05 -45.22 3.94
N THR A 570 12.92 -45.39 3.25
CA THR A 570 12.76 -44.94 1.86
C THR A 570 12.63 -43.43 1.83
N VAL A 571 13.54 -42.78 1.11
CA VAL A 571 13.59 -41.32 0.95
C VAL A 571 13.35 -40.97 -0.52
N GLU A 572 12.37 -40.10 -0.77
CA GLU A 572 12.13 -39.52 -2.09
C GLU A 572 12.94 -38.24 -2.25
N ILE A 573 13.71 -38.16 -3.34
CA ILE A 573 14.61 -37.04 -3.62
C ILE A 573 14.03 -36.23 -4.78
N PHE A 574 13.93 -34.93 -4.61
CA PHE A 574 13.44 -34.00 -5.63
C PHE A 574 14.48 -32.94 -5.93
N GLN A 575 14.46 -32.42 -7.15
CA GLN A 575 15.26 -31.26 -7.54
C GLN A 575 14.37 -30.25 -8.25
N ASP A 576 14.28 -29.04 -7.69
CA ASP A 576 13.64 -27.91 -8.34
C ASP A 576 14.68 -26.89 -8.75
N LYS A 577 14.42 -26.22 -9.87
CA LYS A 577 15.11 -24.97 -10.19
C LYS A 577 14.36 -23.82 -9.53
N VAL A 578 15.01 -23.15 -8.59
CA VAL A 578 14.51 -21.93 -7.94
C VAL A 578 15.42 -20.79 -8.36
N GLU A 579 14.92 -19.90 -9.21
CA GLU A 579 15.71 -18.87 -9.89
C GLU A 579 16.94 -19.47 -10.61
N GLN A 580 18.14 -19.16 -10.12
CA GLN A 580 19.41 -19.65 -10.67
C GLN A 580 20.00 -20.84 -9.90
N ASN A 581 19.37 -21.27 -8.80
CA ASN A 581 19.86 -22.36 -7.96
C ASN A 581 19.05 -23.65 -8.19
N ILE A 582 19.70 -24.79 -7.92
CA ILE A 582 19.04 -26.09 -7.84
C ILE A 582 18.82 -26.40 -6.36
N LEU A 583 17.57 -26.46 -5.95
CA LEU A 583 17.20 -26.88 -4.60
C LEU A 583 16.93 -28.39 -4.62
N THR A 584 17.71 -29.15 -3.85
CA THR A 584 17.44 -30.57 -3.64
C THR A 584 16.68 -30.73 -2.33
N THR A 585 15.56 -31.44 -2.36
CA THR A 585 14.76 -31.74 -1.16
C THR A 585 14.58 -33.24 -0.99
N TYR A 586 14.70 -33.71 0.25
CA TYR A 586 14.59 -35.10 0.64
C TYR A 586 13.35 -35.26 1.52
N VAL A 587 12.42 -36.15 1.16
CA VAL A 587 11.17 -36.37 1.91
C VAL A 587 11.11 -37.80 2.43
N VAL A 588 10.79 -37.97 3.71
CA VAL A 588 10.72 -39.28 4.38
C VAL A 588 9.70 -39.30 5.51
N PHE A 589 9.13 -40.49 5.77
CA PHE A 589 8.11 -40.74 6.80
C PHE A 589 8.57 -41.82 7.79
N PRO A 590 9.45 -41.47 8.75
CA PRO A 590 10.11 -42.46 9.61
C PRO A 590 9.20 -43.09 10.68
N LYS A 591 8.05 -42.47 10.98
CA LYS A 591 7.04 -42.99 11.93
C LYS A 591 5.63 -42.72 11.41
N PRO A 592 4.59 -43.44 11.92
CA PRO A 592 3.22 -43.27 11.45
C PRO A 592 2.65 -41.86 11.57
N ASP A 593 3.18 -41.01 12.43
CA ASP A 593 2.74 -39.64 12.73
C ASP A 593 3.82 -38.59 12.44
N LEU A 594 4.87 -38.97 11.71
CA LEU A 594 6.08 -38.14 11.57
C LEU A 594 6.50 -38.03 10.10
N ALA A 595 6.75 -36.80 9.65
CA ALA A 595 7.38 -36.50 8.37
C ALA A 595 8.66 -35.69 8.59
N VAL A 596 9.65 -35.90 7.72
CA VAL A 596 10.88 -35.10 7.68
C VAL A 596 11.13 -34.64 6.24
N VAL A 597 11.37 -33.34 6.06
CA VAL A 597 11.79 -32.74 4.79
C VAL A 597 13.14 -32.07 5.01
N ALA A 598 14.16 -32.47 4.26
CA ALA A 598 15.51 -31.93 4.40
C ALA A 598 16.04 -31.30 3.10
N THR A 599 16.98 -30.37 3.25
CA THR A 599 17.70 -29.74 2.12
C THR A 599 19.11 -30.30 1.92
N ASP A 600 19.58 -31.15 2.85
CA ASP A 600 20.92 -31.76 2.84
C ASP A 600 20.85 -33.22 3.31
N GLU A 601 21.50 -34.12 2.56
CA GLU A 601 21.48 -35.56 2.84
C GLU A 601 22.18 -35.90 4.17
N GLY A 602 23.32 -35.26 4.47
CA GLY A 602 24.08 -35.52 5.67
C GLY A 602 23.32 -35.11 6.93
N PHE A 603 22.67 -33.94 6.86
CA PHE A 603 21.77 -33.46 7.91
C PHE A 603 20.61 -34.43 8.11
N LEU A 604 19.96 -34.88 7.03
CA LEU A 604 18.87 -35.86 7.10
C LEU A 604 19.32 -37.19 7.75
N ARG A 605 20.46 -37.73 7.33
CA ARG A 605 21.00 -38.98 7.86
C ARG A 605 21.20 -38.91 9.36
N GLU A 606 21.74 -37.81 9.86
CA GLU A 606 21.90 -37.60 11.30
C GLU A 606 20.54 -37.53 12.01
N VAL A 607 19.58 -36.76 11.49
CA VAL A 607 18.22 -36.65 12.04
C VAL A 607 17.54 -38.02 12.13
N LEU A 608 17.57 -38.81 11.05
CA LEU A 608 16.99 -40.15 11.03
C LEU A 608 17.66 -41.10 12.03
N SER A 609 19.00 -41.05 12.12
CA SER A 609 19.73 -41.88 13.10
C SER A 609 19.33 -41.55 14.55
N ARG A 610 19.10 -40.27 14.87
CA ARG A 610 18.67 -39.81 16.20
C ARG A 610 17.20 -40.15 16.47
N ILE A 611 16.33 -40.05 15.47
CA ILE A 611 14.93 -40.54 15.55
C ILE A 611 14.88 -42.03 15.89
N ASN A 612 15.86 -42.80 15.41
CA ASN A 612 16.06 -44.23 15.66
C ASN A 612 16.83 -44.55 16.96
N GLY A 613 17.08 -43.55 17.80
CA GLY A 613 17.62 -43.74 19.16
C GLY A 613 19.12 -43.52 19.32
N LYS A 614 19.84 -43.12 18.26
CA LYS A 614 21.23 -42.66 18.40
C LYS A 614 21.27 -41.47 19.35
N GLN A 615 22.10 -41.57 20.38
CA GLN A 615 22.30 -40.49 21.35
C GLN A 615 23.34 -39.49 20.84
N GLY A 616 23.18 -38.24 21.24
CA GLY A 616 24.10 -37.14 20.91
C GLY A 616 23.72 -35.89 21.68
N GLU A 617 24.58 -34.87 21.61
CA GLU A 617 24.25 -33.54 22.13
C GLU A 617 23.06 -32.96 21.36
N ARG A 618 22.09 -32.39 22.08
CA ARG A 618 20.93 -31.73 21.47
C ARG A 618 21.36 -30.49 20.69
N ALA A 619 20.63 -30.15 19.64
CA ALA A 619 20.73 -28.84 19.04
C ALA A 619 20.41 -27.76 20.08
N LEU A 620 21.15 -26.64 20.03
CA LEU A 620 20.96 -25.46 20.89
C LEU A 620 20.79 -25.86 22.38
N PRO A 621 21.88 -26.17 23.11
CA PRO A 621 21.84 -26.62 24.50
C PRO A 621 20.97 -25.75 25.42
N ASP A 622 20.35 -26.33 26.46
CA ASP A 622 19.50 -25.60 27.43
C ASP A 622 20.23 -24.50 28.20
N THR A 623 21.56 -24.57 28.22
CA THR A 623 22.43 -23.58 28.84
C THR A 623 22.55 -22.27 28.06
N LEU A 624 22.08 -22.23 26.81
CA LEU A 624 22.10 -21.04 25.98
C LEU A 624 21.21 -19.92 26.57
N PRO A 625 21.69 -18.66 26.64
CA PRO A 625 20.92 -17.55 27.23
C PRO A 625 19.61 -17.26 26.48
N GLU A 626 19.53 -17.55 25.18
CA GLU A 626 18.38 -17.36 24.31
C GLU A 626 17.13 -18.09 24.85
N TRP A 627 17.28 -19.27 25.46
CA TRP A 627 16.14 -20.04 25.99
C TRP A 627 15.37 -19.33 27.10
N LYS A 628 15.94 -18.28 27.71
CA LYS A 628 15.26 -17.46 28.73
C LYS A 628 14.29 -16.43 28.14
N HIS A 629 14.32 -16.23 26.82
CA HIS A 629 13.61 -15.15 26.13
C HIS A 629 12.55 -15.65 25.12
N VAL A 630 12.69 -16.89 24.64
CA VAL A 630 11.73 -17.49 23.70
C VAL A 630 10.51 -18.08 24.41
N ASP A 631 9.31 -17.74 23.94
CA ASP A 631 8.07 -18.42 24.31
C ASP A 631 7.78 -19.56 23.33
N THR A 632 8.26 -20.77 23.66
CA THR A 632 8.02 -21.98 22.86
C THR A 632 6.56 -22.46 22.86
N SER A 633 5.68 -21.84 23.64
CA SER A 633 4.24 -22.11 23.59
C SER A 633 3.51 -21.25 22.56
N ALA A 634 4.18 -20.23 22.01
CA ALA A 634 3.63 -19.40 20.95
C ALA A 634 3.35 -20.22 19.69
N ALA A 635 2.37 -19.80 18.89
CA ALA A 635 2.04 -20.50 17.64
C ALA A 635 3.23 -20.58 16.67
N PHE A 636 4.04 -19.52 16.64
CA PHE A 636 5.27 -19.39 15.86
C PHE A 636 6.38 -18.90 16.78
N TRP A 637 7.54 -19.56 16.78
CA TRP A 637 8.69 -19.16 17.57
C TRP A 637 9.99 -19.56 16.89
N ALA A 638 11.07 -18.83 17.17
CA ALA A 638 12.38 -19.18 16.64
C ALA A 638 13.49 -18.83 17.62
N VAL A 639 14.61 -19.53 17.48
CA VAL A 639 15.87 -19.27 18.20
C VAL A 639 17.00 -19.36 17.19
N ARG A 640 17.88 -18.36 17.19
CA ARG A 640 19.14 -18.41 16.45
C ARG A 640 20.29 -18.10 17.39
N HIS A 641 21.33 -18.93 17.35
CA HIS A 641 22.57 -18.73 18.08
C HIS A 641 23.70 -18.38 17.11
N TYR A 642 24.48 -17.34 17.42
CA TYR A 642 25.62 -16.95 16.63
C TYR A 642 26.91 -17.54 17.22
N SER A 643 27.56 -18.43 16.48
CA SER A 643 28.92 -18.81 16.84
C SER A 643 29.88 -17.64 16.60
N LYS A 644 30.96 -17.56 17.39
CA LYS A 644 32.00 -16.52 17.23
C LYS A 644 32.55 -16.45 15.80
N ASP A 645 32.65 -17.60 15.12
CA ASP A 645 33.16 -17.66 13.75
C ASP A 645 32.13 -17.17 12.73
N GLN A 646 30.83 -17.44 12.94
CA GLN A 646 29.75 -17.01 12.03
C GLN A 646 29.46 -15.52 12.13
N ALA A 647 29.54 -14.96 13.34
CA ALA A 647 29.42 -13.53 13.62
C ALA A 647 30.25 -12.68 12.63
N SER A 648 31.46 -13.14 12.32
CA SER A 648 32.39 -12.44 11.42
C SER A 648 32.08 -12.59 9.93
N ARG A 649 31.28 -13.59 9.53
CA ARG A 649 31.11 -13.99 8.11
C ARG A 649 29.83 -13.49 7.47
N PHE A 650 28.81 -13.18 8.26
CA PHE A 650 27.50 -12.79 7.75
C PHE A 650 27.03 -11.50 8.41
N PRO A 651 27.22 -10.34 7.76
CA PRO A 651 26.59 -9.12 8.21
C PRO A 651 25.11 -9.19 7.81
N LEU A 652 24.28 -9.62 8.75
CA LEU A 652 22.85 -9.95 8.55
C LEU A 652 21.93 -8.72 8.58
N LEU A 653 22.48 -7.53 8.81
CA LEU A 653 21.71 -6.31 9.04
C LEU A 653 21.90 -5.22 7.96
N PRO A 654 20.97 -4.24 7.89
CA PRO A 654 20.99 -3.15 6.93
C PRO A 654 22.36 -2.50 6.81
N SER A 655 22.72 -2.10 5.59
CA SER A 655 23.97 -1.38 5.32
C SER A 655 24.12 -0.10 6.15
N ALA A 656 23.01 0.50 6.61
CA ALA A 656 23.03 1.65 7.51
C ALA A 656 23.71 1.35 8.85
N CYS A 657 23.50 0.18 9.45
CA CYS A 657 24.23 -0.21 10.66
C CYS A 657 25.72 -0.52 10.41
N ARG A 658 26.17 -0.52 9.14
CA ARG A 658 27.59 -0.68 8.78
C ARG A 658 28.25 0.65 8.39
N ALA A 659 27.46 1.65 8.01
CA ALA A 659 27.95 2.93 7.53
C ALA A 659 28.34 3.83 8.72
N GLY A 660 29.39 3.44 9.45
CA GLY A 660 29.95 4.20 10.58
C GLY A 660 30.13 3.39 11.87
N HIS A 661 29.46 2.24 11.99
CA HIS A 661 29.60 1.31 13.10
C HIS A 661 30.16 -0.04 12.62
N ALA A 662 31.00 -0.67 13.44
CA ALA A 662 31.54 -2.00 13.18
C ALA A 662 30.39 -3.03 13.17
N ALA A 663 30.58 -4.14 12.45
CA ALA A 663 29.72 -5.31 12.60
C ALA A 663 29.60 -5.68 14.09
N ASP A 664 28.46 -6.24 14.53
CA ASP A 664 28.30 -6.69 15.92
C ASP A 664 29.54 -7.48 16.36
N GLU A 665 30.32 -6.92 17.28
CA GLU A 665 31.56 -7.54 17.72
C GLU A 665 31.30 -8.65 18.75
N LYS A 666 30.08 -8.68 19.32
CA LYS A 666 29.70 -9.57 20.43
C LYS A 666 28.28 -10.14 20.24
N PRO A 667 27.93 -10.69 19.08
CA PRO A 667 26.60 -11.24 18.87
C PRO A 667 26.47 -12.50 19.72
N VAL A 668 25.30 -12.66 20.33
CA VAL A 668 24.93 -13.85 21.08
C VAL A 668 23.90 -14.64 20.29
N GLY A 669 22.75 -14.02 20.01
CA GLY A 669 21.66 -14.69 19.30
C GLY A 669 20.44 -13.80 19.15
N LEU A 670 19.34 -14.41 18.70
CA LEU A 670 18.02 -13.79 18.70
C LEU A 670 16.94 -14.82 19.03
N THR A 671 15.84 -14.34 19.59
CA THR A 671 14.61 -15.14 19.75
C THR A 671 13.42 -14.45 19.15
N PHE A 672 12.47 -15.22 18.65
CA PHE A 672 11.21 -14.74 18.11
C PHE A 672 10.04 -15.48 18.73
N SER A 673 8.93 -14.80 19.00
CA SER A 673 7.68 -15.42 19.44
C SER A 673 6.48 -14.63 18.97
N PHE A 674 5.48 -15.32 18.42
CA PHE A 674 4.22 -14.72 17.95
C PHE A 674 3.06 -15.72 18.00
N THR A 675 1.95 -15.29 18.59
CA THR A 675 0.66 -15.99 18.51
C THR A 675 -0.36 -15.02 17.92
N PRO A 676 -0.77 -15.17 16.65
CA PRO A 676 -1.71 -14.25 16.02
C PRO A 676 -3.07 -14.32 16.73
N ARG A 677 -3.29 -13.35 17.60
CA ARG A 677 -4.55 -13.07 18.30
C ARG A 677 -4.73 -11.56 18.25
N ALA A 678 -5.96 -11.10 18.37
CA ALA A 678 -6.24 -9.68 18.45
C ALA A 678 -5.35 -9.01 19.52
N SER A 679 -4.56 -8.03 19.11
CA SER A 679 -3.65 -7.24 19.97
C SER A 679 -2.44 -7.98 20.54
N SER A 680 -2.09 -9.19 20.07
CA SER A 680 -0.81 -9.81 20.47
C SER A 680 0.31 -9.29 19.57
N PRO A 681 1.31 -8.58 20.09
CA PRO A 681 2.47 -8.22 19.28
C PRO A 681 3.33 -9.45 18.98
N ALA A 682 4.02 -9.41 17.85
CA ALA A 682 5.19 -10.24 17.60
C ALA A 682 6.36 -9.70 18.42
N THR A 683 7.21 -10.58 18.95
CA THR A 683 8.36 -10.19 19.77
C THR A 683 9.65 -10.72 19.15
N ILE A 684 10.67 -9.88 19.08
CA ILE A 684 12.05 -10.28 18.79
C ILE A 684 12.92 -9.80 19.95
N ASP A 685 13.63 -10.71 20.59
CA ASP A 685 14.70 -10.36 21.54
C ASP A 685 16.04 -10.47 20.83
N TYR A 686 16.79 -9.37 20.77
CA TYR A 686 18.13 -9.28 20.22
C TYR A 686 19.15 -9.38 21.36
N LEU A 687 20.02 -10.38 21.32
CA LEU A 687 21.02 -10.62 22.35
C LEU A 687 22.40 -10.26 21.81
N SER A 688 23.00 -9.20 22.35
CA SER A 688 24.36 -8.78 22.00
C SER A 688 25.07 -8.15 23.18
N GLY A 689 26.38 -8.42 23.29
CA GLY A 689 27.26 -7.72 24.21
C GLY A 689 27.64 -6.31 23.74
N ASP A 690 27.26 -5.92 22.53
CA ASP A 690 27.49 -4.61 21.93
C ASP A 690 26.22 -3.74 22.03
N LYS A 691 26.27 -2.73 22.89
CA LYS A 691 25.13 -1.83 23.14
C LYS A 691 24.88 -0.88 21.98
N ASP A 692 25.93 -0.48 21.26
CA ASP A 692 25.82 0.43 20.13
C ASP A 692 25.10 -0.27 18.98
N TYR A 693 25.38 -1.56 18.79
CA TYR A 693 24.68 -2.39 17.83
C TYR A 693 23.19 -2.55 18.16
N LEU A 694 22.83 -2.79 19.42
CA LEU A 694 21.43 -2.84 19.84
C LEU A 694 20.72 -1.50 19.59
N HIS A 695 21.38 -0.37 19.86
CA HIS A 695 20.82 0.93 19.54
C HIS A 695 20.61 1.12 18.03
N CYS A 696 21.54 0.65 17.19
CA CYS A 696 21.36 0.69 15.74
C CYS A 696 20.14 -0.12 15.29
N ILE A 697 19.92 -1.32 15.84
CA ILE A 697 18.72 -2.12 15.53
C ILE A 697 17.45 -1.33 15.81
N GLN A 698 17.39 -0.60 16.93
CA GLN A 698 16.23 0.21 17.30
C GLN A 698 15.95 1.33 16.28
N GLU A 699 16.98 1.93 15.70
CA GLU A 699 16.83 3.09 14.81
C GLU A 699 16.68 2.70 13.33
N GLU A 700 17.38 1.65 12.88
CA GLU A 700 17.63 1.39 11.46
C GLU A 700 17.06 0.06 10.94
N LEU A 701 16.69 -0.89 11.81
CA LEU A 701 16.23 -2.20 11.33
C LEU A 701 14.95 -2.10 10.48
N PHE A 702 14.03 -1.24 10.92
CA PHE A 702 12.77 -0.97 10.26
C PHE A 702 12.71 0.52 9.89
N ARG A 703 13.13 0.84 8.66
CA ARG A 703 13.15 2.22 8.18
C ARG A 703 11.74 2.76 8.02
N LYS A 704 11.46 3.89 8.69
CA LYS A 704 10.12 4.53 8.73
C LYS A 704 9.53 4.88 7.36
N ASN A 705 10.36 4.97 6.32
CA ASN A 705 9.93 5.35 4.98
C ASN A 705 9.47 4.15 4.14
N GLU A 706 9.61 2.92 4.64
CA GLU A 706 9.17 1.72 3.93
C GLU A 706 7.68 1.46 4.21
N GLN A 707 6.92 1.14 3.15
CA GLN A 707 5.45 1.08 3.18
C GLN A 707 4.93 0.22 4.36
N GLY A 708 5.47 -0.99 4.53
CA GLY A 708 5.07 -1.90 5.62
C GLY A 708 5.52 -1.47 7.01
N VAL A 709 6.49 -0.56 7.14
CA VAL A 709 6.98 -0.09 8.45
C VAL A 709 6.13 1.03 9.01
N ALA A 710 5.56 1.89 8.15
CA ALA A 710 4.80 3.06 8.58
C ALA A 710 3.59 2.72 9.47
N GLU A 711 3.00 1.54 9.29
CA GLU A 711 1.84 1.06 10.06
C GLU A 711 2.21 0.11 11.20
N MET A 712 3.40 -0.48 11.15
CA MET A 712 3.91 -1.37 12.18
C MET A 712 4.23 -0.56 13.44
N ARG A 713 3.46 -0.77 14.51
CA ARG A 713 3.76 -0.14 15.80
C ARG A 713 4.86 -0.92 16.48
N MET A 714 5.97 -0.23 16.74
CA MET A 714 7.19 -0.80 17.28
C MET A 714 7.47 -0.20 18.65
N GLN A 715 7.76 -1.04 19.62
CA GLN A 715 8.25 -0.62 20.93
C GLN A 715 9.53 -1.37 21.24
N TYR A 716 10.55 -0.63 21.68
CA TYR A 716 11.82 -1.21 22.08
C TYR A 716 12.02 -1.01 23.56
N SER A 717 12.47 -2.05 24.26
CA SER A 717 12.83 -2.00 25.67
C SER A 717 14.03 -2.88 25.98
N GLU A 718 14.83 -2.50 26.97
CA GLU A 718 15.92 -3.35 27.47
C GLU A 718 15.31 -4.39 28.43
N ALA A 719 15.20 -5.64 27.98
CA ALA A 719 14.65 -6.73 28.81
C ALA A 719 15.62 -7.15 29.91
N GLN A 720 16.92 -7.14 29.60
CA GLN A 720 18.03 -7.33 30.53
C GLN A 720 19.31 -6.75 29.91
N ASN A 721 20.37 -6.61 30.70
CA ASN A 721 21.64 -6.08 30.18
C ASN A 721 22.16 -6.94 29.00
N GLY A 722 22.28 -6.33 27.82
CA GLY A 722 22.68 -6.99 26.57
C GLY A 722 21.54 -7.68 25.82
N VAL A 723 20.29 -7.42 26.19
CA VAL A 723 19.11 -7.93 25.48
C VAL A 723 18.11 -6.81 25.24
N MET A 724 17.83 -6.55 23.97
CA MET A 724 16.81 -5.60 23.53
C MET A 724 15.59 -6.36 23.00
N GLU A 725 14.45 -6.12 23.61
CA GLU A 725 13.16 -6.61 23.13
C GLU A 725 12.55 -5.59 22.17
N GLY A 726 12.24 -6.03 20.95
CA GLY A 726 11.36 -5.34 20.02
C GLY A 726 9.98 -5.98 20.03
N SER A 727 8.94 -5.17 20.24
CA SER A 727 7.53 -5.56 20.21
C SER A 727 6.85 -4.92 19.01
N TYR A 728 6.23 -5.74 18.15
CA TYR A 728 5.76 -5.36 16.82
C TYR A 728 4.28 -5.70 16.67
N HIS A 729 3.43 -4.68 16.52
CA HIS A 729 2.01 -4.89 16.19
C HIS A 729 1.84 -5.10 14.69
N LEU A 730 1.43 -6.31 14.31
CA LEU A 730 1.29 -6.75 12.93
C LEU A 730 -0.20 -6.88 12.56
N ASP A 731 -0.97 -5.82 12.78
CA ASP A 731 -2.42 -5.80 12.55
C ASP A 731 -2.78 -5.76 11.05
N GLU A 732 -1.83 -5.30 10.22
CA GLU A 732 -1.97 -5.13 8.78
C GLU A 732 -1.03 -6.09 8.04
N ILE A 733 -1.49 -6.64 6.91
CA ILE A 733 -0.82 -7.72 6.19
C ILE A 733 0.50 -7.25 5.55
N GLU A 734 0.59 -6.00 5.13
CA GLU A 734 1.79 -5.35 4.60
C GLU A 734 2.87 -5.29 5.68
N SER A 735 2.50 -4.90 6.90
CA SER A 735 3.40 -4.90 8.06
C SER A 735 3.90 -6.31 8.36
N ALA A 736 3.01 -7.30 8.36
CA ALA A 736 3.37 -8.69 8.63
C ALA A 736 4.30 -9.28 7.56
N ARG A 737 4.06 -9.02 6.27
CA ARG A 737 4.93 -9.49 5.17
C ARG A 737 6.30 -8.84 5.22
N TYR A 738 6.35 -7.52 5.44
CA TYR A 738 7.61 -6.80 5.57
C TYR A 738 8.40 -7.31 6.79
N PHE A 739 7.71 -7.45 7.92
CA PHE A 739 8.30 -8.01 9.13
C PHE A 739 8.85 -9.41 8.90
N LEU A 740 8.10 -10.28 8.21
CA LEU A 740 8.56 -11.63 7.86
C LEU A 740 9.77 -11.62 6.93
N PHE A 741 9.81 -10.74 5.94
CA PHE A 741 10.98 -10.57 5.07
C PHE A 741 12.24 -10.19 5.86
N VAL A 742 12.11 -9.30 6.85
CA VAL A 742 13.22 -8.95 7.75
C VAL A 742 13.56 -10.12 8.68
N LEU A 743 12.56 -10.78 9.27
CA LEU A 743 12.73 -11.93 10.15
C LEU A 743 13.44 -13.09 9.45
N GLU A 744 13.10 -13.35 8.19
CA GLU A 744 13.76 -14.34 7.32
C GLU A 744 15.27 -14.10 7.24
N ALA A 745 15.66 -12.87 6.94
CA ALA A 745 17.07 -12.49 6.92
C ALA A 745 17.73 -12.67 8.29
N LEU A 746 17.06 -12.25 9.37
CA LEU A 746 17.54 -12.43 10.74
C LEU A 746 17.72 -13.90 11.13
N LEU A 747 16.87 -14.80 10.63
CA LEU A 747 16.93 -16.25 10.90
C LEU A 747 17.88 -17.00 9.95
N GLY A 748 18.47 -16.33 8.97
CA GLY A 748 19.49 -16.91 8.09
C GLY A 748 18.95 -17.37 6.74
N HIS A 749 17.69 -17.05 6.44
CA HIS A 749 17.02 -17.35 5.18
C HIS A 749 16.85 -16.09 4.29
N PRO A 750 17.86 -15.20 4.12
CA PRO A 750 17.65 -13.96 3.37
C PRO A 750 17.28 -14.25 1.91
N ILE A 751 16.38 -13.43 1.38
CA ILE A 751 16.02 -13.38 -0.03
C ILE A 751 16.78 -12.22 -0.68
N PHE A 752 17.48 -12.52 -1.76
CA PHE A 752 18.21 -11.55 -2.58
C PHE A 752 17.32 -11.16 -3.76
N VAL A 753 16.90 -9.90 -3.79
CA VAL A 753 15.97 -9.32 -4.78
C VAL A 753 16.67 -8.39 -5.76
#